data_AF-A0A9W4UJA6-F1
#
_entry.id   AF-A0A9W4UJA6-F1
#
_cell.length_a   1.000
_cell.length_b   1.000
_cell.length_c   1.000
_cell.angle_alpha   90.00
_cell.angle_beta   90.00
_cell.angle_gamma   90.00
#
_symmetry.space_group_name_H-M   'P 1'
#
loop_
_entity.id
_entity.type
_entity.pdbx_description
1 polymer ?
#
loop_
_entity_poly.entity_id
_entity_poly.type
_entity_poly.pdbx_seq_one_letter_code
_entity_poly.pdbx_strand_id
1 'polypeptide(L)'
;MKPPQCNSSAAEPDAAAQRLHNAAHVVDIKCPCIDPHCNSIEPEPQLHTDHQKRETSTRANILSTWREPCKFPPPLPQQHQLLARTLFDYTTAIMVAIGVSALLLALSTLSSVVPSSAAPVAQAETPAKAESSYWVANVKHQGVAAFNPTPADYKVWRNIKDYGAKGDGTTDDTVAINKAVSDGSRCGEKCDSSTTSPALVYFPPGTYMVSEPIIQYYYTSFVGDALQMPTLKATANFEGMGLIDADPYIPGADGANWFTNQNNFYRQIRNMIIDISAPEAAAGIHWQVSQATSIQNVVFNMAKGAKGANQKGIFQDNGSGGFMSDLVFNGGAVGAFLGSQQFTTRNMTFNDCDVGIYMNWNWLWTMKSNTFNNCKVGLDMANAPENQTVGSVILMDSKFVNTPIGVNSSFATDSIPMTGGTLIIDNVDFAGSKTAVQDFKGASILAGGKTVSSWAQGHAVAAGSEKTRVQGDVVDAPKKPESLLGKDGRFFERSKPQYETVEASKFKSLKDAGAKGDGKTDDTAAIKKAIADLQDGEILFADHGSYIVSDTITIPAAKNVKIVGEIYSTFLATGEKFGDMENPVPVWQVGEKSGDKGAFEMSDCIIGTQGPAPGAILMEWNINAAPGEAALWDTHFRVGGYEGTKLQASNCEKNPNSTHTANPECIGSFMQLHVTKQSNGYFENVWLWTADHELDQASHSQIDIYNGRGMLVESQGPVWFYGTASEHSQLYQYQFQGAKDIFYGAIQTETPYYQPNPDAMVPFKTNEKYFDPDMSKKSDKTAWAVRVVDSSSIWSYGAGTYSFFQNYGQKCVTGQNCQTDINEVENSTNVNFFGLSSKASVNMITSGGKGLATDKDNRSNFCSTLAIFAQP
;
A
#
# COMPACT_ATOMS: atom_id res chain seq x y z
N MET A 1 -4.05 47.06 -51.71
CA MET A 1 -4.95 48.20 -52.00
C MET A 1 -6.11 48.19 -50.98
N LYS A 2 -6.88 49.28 -50.83
CA LYS A 2 -8.01 49.51 -49.89
C LYS A 2 -8.99 50.53 -50.53
N PRO A 3 -10.25 50.74 -50.07
CA PRO A 3 -11.20 49.83 -49.38
C PRO A 3 -12.03 49.12 -50.49
N PRO A 4 -13.35 49.29 -50.75
CA PRO A 4 -14.58 49.61 -49.94
C PRO A 4 -14.97 48.51 -48.89
N GLN A 5 -16.07 48.48 -48.09
CA GLN A 5 -17.33 49.25 -47.91
C GLN A 5 -18.49 49.00 -48.93
N CYS A 6 -19.80 49.08 -48.65
CA CYS A 6 -20.69 49.24 -47.47
C CYS A 6 -22.12 48.71 -47.89
N ASN A 7 -23.26 48.72 -47.16
CA ASN A 7 -23.70 49.35 -45.91
C ASN A 7 -24.98 48.65 -45.32
N SER A 8 -25.28 48.86 -44.01
CA SER A 8 -26.62 48.83 -43.35
C SER A 8 -27.49 47.53 -43.36
N SER A 9 -28.40 47.27 -42.41
CA SER A 9 -29.04 48.04 -41.31
C SER A 9 -28.99 47.24 -39.97
N ALA A 10 -28.82 47.80 -38.76
CA ALA A 10 -29.66 48.78 -38.02
C ALA A 10 -31.09 48.25 -37.69
N ALA A 11 -31.61 48.27 -36.44
CA ALA A 11 -31.02 48.71 -35.16
C ALA A 11 -31.67 48.04 -33.91
N GLU A 12 -31.01 48.22 -32.76
CA GLU A 12 -31.40 47.96 -31.35
C GLU A 12 -32.44 49.00 -30.80
N PRO A 13 -32.94 48.98 -29.52
CA PRO A 13 -32.30 48.50 -28.29
C PRO A 13 -33.18 47.86 -27.16
N ASP A 14 -32.51 47.52 -26.05
CA ASP A 14 -32.95 47.40 -24.63
C ASP A 14 -34.01 46.34 -24.24
N ALA A 15 -33.86 45.52 -23.18
CA ALA A 15 -33.11 45.73 -21.94
C ALA A 15 -32.83 44.40 -21.18
N ALA A 16 -31.57 44.14 -20.79
CA ALA A 16 -31.16 43.22 -19.70
C ALA A 16 -29.63 43.18 -19.39
N ALA A 17 -28.81 44.09 -19.93
CA ALA A 17 -27.35 43.96 -19.91
C ALA A 17 -26.67 44.50 -18.63
N GLN A 18 -27.02 44.00 -17.44
CA GLN A 18 -26.36 44.43 -16.20
C GLN A 18 -26.34 43.39 -15.05
N ARG A 19 -25.52 42.34 -15.19
CA ARG A 19 -24.89 41.49 -14.13
C ARG A 19 -24.20 40.28 -14.79
N LEU A 20 -22.85 40.24 -14.79
CA LEU A 20 -21.97 39.02 -14.77
C LEU A 20 -20.49 39.32 -15.14
N HIS A 21 -19.93 40.40 -14.59
CA HIS A 21 -18.48 40.61 -14.53
C HIS A 21 -18.09 40.99 -13.10
N ASN A 22 -17.80 39.96 -12.29
CA ASN A 22 -16.95 39.98 -11.09
C ASN A 22 -17.06 38.62 -10.38
N ALA A 23 -16.21 37.66 -10.74
CA ALA A 23 -16.08 36.35 -10.09
C ALA A 23 -14.67 35.74 -10.28
N ALA A 24 -13.64 36.58 -10.28
CA ALA A 24 -12.24 36.20 -10.49
C ALA A 24 -11.34 36.74 -9.37
N HIS A 25 -11.78 36.57 -8.11
CA HIS A 25 -10.99 36.84 -6.92
C HIS A 25 -11.03 35.64 -5.99
N VAL A 26 -9.92 34.90 -5.96
CA VAL A 26 -9.56 34.08 -4.79
C VAL A 26 -9.31 35.07 -3.64
N VAL A 27 -9.87 34.80 -2.47
CA VAL A 27 -9.75 35.69 -1.32
C VAL A 27 -8.42 35.41 -0.60
N ASP A 28 -7.45 36.29 -0.78
CA ASP A 28 -6.24 36.36 0.06
C ASP A 28 -6.64 36.56 1.53
N ILE A 29 -6.50 35.53 2.36
CA ILE A 29 -6.66 35.66 3.82
C ILE A 29 -5.37 36.26 4.41
N LYS A 30 -5.26 37.60 4.33
CA LYS A 30 -4.21 38.35 5.03
C LYS A 30 -4.57 38.55 6.50
N CYS A 31 -3.88 37.84 7.39
CA CYS A 31 -3.75 38.28 8.78
C CYS A 31 -2.70 39.42 8.84
N PRO A 32 -3.01 40.59 9.41
CA PRO A 32 -2.05 41.69 9.52
C PRO A 32 -1.06 41.45 10.66
N CYS A 33 0.23 41.34 10.34
CA CYS A 33 1.32 41.44 11.33
C CYS A 33 1.93 42.86 11.28
N ILE A 34 2.39 43.35 12.44
CA ILE A 34 2.92 44.71 12.61
C ILE A 34 4.34 44.63 13.20
N ASP A 35 5.36 44.62 12.35
CA ASP A 35 6.71 45.15 12.65
C ASP A 35 7.50 45.35 11.33
N PRO A 36 8.15 46.51 11.04
CA PRO A 36 8.69 46.80 9.71
C PRO A 36 10.24 46.90 9.62
N HIS A 37 10.97 45.81 9.85
CA HIS A 37 12.44 45.79 9.66
C HIS A 37 12.99 44.52 8.96
N CYS A 38 13.26 44.61 7.66
CA CYS A 38 14.47 44.06 7.03
C CYS A 38 14.63 44.58 5.59
N ASN A 39 15.82 45.06 5.21
CA ASN A 39 16.06 45.69 3.90
C ASN A 39 17.54 45.53 3.49
N SER A 40 17.88 44.52 2.68
CA SER A 40 19.16 44.42 1.95
C SER A 40 19.13 43.29 0.92
N ILE A 41 19.91 43.43 -0.16
CA ILE A 41 20.02 42.51 -1.30
C ILE A 41 21.50 42.17 -1.49
N GLU A 42 21.84 40.91 -1.82
CA GLU A 42 22.82 40.48 -2.86
C GLU A 42 22.94 38.91 -2.88
N PRO A 43 23.53 38.25 -3.91
CA PRO A 43 22.99 37.00 -4.45
C PRO A 43 23.90 35.74 -4.43
N GLU A 44 23.42 34.68 -5.13
CA GLU A 44 23.99 33.35 -5.44
C GLU A 44 23.74 32.20 -4.44
N PRO A 45 23.71 30.92 -4.88
CA PRO A 45 23.58 30.38 -6.25
C PRO A 45 22.23 29.65 -6.50
N GLN A 46 22.01 29.09 -7.69
CA GLN A 46 20.79 28.33 -8.01
C GLN A 46 20.80 26.90 -7.46
N LEU A 47 19.79 26.55 -6.65
CA LEU A 47 19.37 25.18 -6.36
C LEU A 47 17.89 25.01 -6.79
N HIS A 48 17.57 23.93 -7.50
CA HIS A 48 16.27 23.75 -8.17
C HIS A 48 15.16 23.22 -7.25
N THR A 49 14.70 24.04 -6.30
CA THR A 49 13.66 23.67 -5.31
C THR A 49 12.24 24.10 -5.73
N ASP A 50 11.79 23.71 -6.92
CA ASP A 50 10.44 24.02 -7.44
C ASP A 50 9.53 22.79 -7.65
N HIS A 51 10.05 21.57 -7.43
CA HIS A 51 9.27 20.33 -7.58
C HIS A 51 8.21 20.11 -6.48
N GLN A 52 8.40 20.64 -5.27
CA GLN A 52 7.55 20.31 -4.11
C GLN A 52 6.25 21.15 -4.00
N LYS A 53 6.18 22.33 -4.64
CA LYS A 53 5.24 23.43 -4.27
C LYS A 53 3.77 23.25 -4.69
N ARG A 54 3.31 22.06 -5.06
CA ARG A 54 1.91 21.81 -5.47
C ARG A 54 1.15 20.80 -4.62
N GLU A 55 1.83 20.07 -3.72
CA GLU A 55 1.17 19.21 -2.72
C GLU A 55 1.42 19.69 -1.28
N THR A 56 2.49 20.45 -1.02
CA THR A 56 2.87 20.92 0.33
C THR A 56 2.41 22.34 0.68
N SER A 57 1.79 23.08 -0.24
CA SER A 57 1.59 24.53 -0.11
C SER A 57 0.40 24.95 0.79
N THR A 58 0.39 24.53 2.06
CA THR A 58 -0.04 25.34 3.24
C THR A 58 0.06 24.54 4.55
N ARG A 59 1.04 24.88 5.41
CA ARG A 59 0.93 25.02 6.89
C ARG A 59 2.31 25.08 7.61
N ALA A 60 3.11 26.10 7.32
CA ALA A 60 4.21 26.50 8.21
C ALA A 60 3.65 27.17 9.49
N ASN A 61 3.00 26.38 10.36
CA ASN A 61 2.52 26.78 11.71
C ASN A 61 1.98 25.58 12.53
N ILE A 62 2.61 24.39 12.43
CA ILE A 62 2.25 23.19 13.24
C ILE A 62 3.45 22.69 14.08
N LEU A 63 4.26 23.60 14.63
CA LEU A 63 5.30 23.24 15.61
C LEU A 63 4.87 23.48 17.08
N SER A 64 3.67 24.02 17.30
CA SER A 64 3.16 24.39 18.64
C SER A 64 1.83 23.72 19.05
N THR A 65 1.19 22.96 18.14
CA THR A 65 -0.19 22.47 18.32
C THR A 65 -0.34 20.96 18.50
N TRP A 66 0.78 20.23 18.70
CA TRP A 66 0.82 18.80 19.07
C TRP A 66 0.13 18.44 20.41
N ARG A 67 -0.49 19.41 21.09
CA ARG A 67 -1.22 19.26 22.37
C ARG A 67 -2.68 19.73 22.31
N GLU A 68 -3.23 20.06 21.13
CA GLU A 68 -4.65 20.39 20.96
C GLU A 68 -5.48 19.09 20.79
N PRO A 69 -6.35 18.71 21.75
CA PRO A 69 -7.19 17.52 21.60
C PRO A 69 -8.32 17.76 20.58
N CYS A 70 -8.71 16.72 19.86
CA CYS A 70 -9.89 16.72 18.98
C CYS A 70 -11.18 16.90 19.80
N LYS A 71 -11.57 18.17 20.03
CA LYS A 71 -12.79 18.53 20.76
C LYS A 71 -14.03 18.26 19.91
N PHE A 72 -14.60 17.07 20.06
CA PHE A 72 -15.98 16.80 19.64
C PHE A 72 -16.93 17.86 20.23
N PRO A 73 -17.88 18.41 19.46
CA PRO A 73 -18.83 19.39 19.97
C PRO A 73 -19.76 18.74 21.01
N PRO A 74 -19.94 19.33 22.20
CA PRO A 74 -20.87 18.79 23.19
C PRO A 74 -22.32 19.01 22.74
N PRO A 75 -23.26 18.10 23.09
CA PRO A 75 -24.67 18.27 22.76
C PRO A 75 -25.26 19.48 23.50
N LEU A 76 -26.01 20.31 22.77
CA LEU A 76 -26.70 21.47 23.34
C LEU A 76 -27.81 21.01 24.32
N PRO A 77 -27.88 21.59 25.54
CA PRO A 77 -28.88 21.18 26.54
C PRO A 77 -30.27 21.73 26.20
N GLN A 78 -31.23 20.84 25.94
CA GLN A 78 -32.64 21.23 25.86
C GLN A 78 -33.18 21.61 27.25
N GLN A 79 -33.72 22.82 27.37
CA GLN A 79 -34.40 23.28 28.57
C GLN A 79 -35.85 22.77 28.61
N HIS A 80 -36.20 21.99 29.63
CA HIS A 80 -37.59 21.89 30.09
C HIS A 80 -37.63 21.89 31.63
N GLN A 81 -38.37 22.84 32.20
CA GLN A 81 -38.54 22.98 33.64
C GLN A 81 -39.66 22.10 34.20
N LEU A 82 -39.57 21.82 35.49
CA LEU A 82 -40.48 20.97 36.26
C LEU A 82 -41.93 21.47 36.25
N LEU A 83 -42.86 20.52 36.39
CA LEU A 83 -43.97 20.63 37.34
C LEU A 83 -44.14 19.30 38.09
N ALA A 84 -44.47 19.36 39.38
CA ALA A 84 -44.47 18.18 40.27
C ALA A 84 -45.68 18.14 41.22
N ARG A 85 -46.17 16.93 41.51
CA ARG A 85 -47.09 16.49 42.60
C ARG A 85 -47.20 14.93 42.49
N THR A 86 -46.91 14.11 43.51
CA THR A 86 -47.67 13.78 44.76
C THR A 86 -49.08 13.23 44.49
N LEU A 87 -49.59 12.13 45.08
CA LEU A 87 -49.16 11.25 46.20
C LEU A 87 -50.07 9.97 46.26
N PHE A 88 -49.64 8.89 46.94
CA PHE A 88 -50.47 7.75 47.48
C PHE A 88 -51.27 6.86 46.46
N ASP A 89 -51.74 5.63 46.73
CA ASP A 89 -51.62 4.70 47.90
C ASP A 89 -51.70 3.19 47.53
N TYR A 90 -51.67 2.31 48.55
CA TYR A 90 -51.69 0.81 48.51
C TYR A 90 -52.98 0.14 47.98
N THR A 91 -52.90 -1.12 47.51
CA THR A 91 -53.69 -2.28 48.07
C THR A 91 -53.25 -3.67 47.57
N THR A 92 -53.83 -4.78 48.08
CA THR A 92 -53.19 -6.12 48.14
C THR A 92 -54.18 -7.31 48.27
N ALA A 93 -54.12 -8.33 47.38
CA ALA A 93 -54.71 -9.69 47.52
C ALA A 93 -54.17 -10.65 46.41
N ILE A 94 -53.76 -11.93 46.58
CA ILE A 94 -54.32 -13.12 47.30
C ILE A 94 -55.50 -13.74 46.49
N MET A 95 -55.52 -15.01 46.03
CA MET A 95 -54.69 -16.24 46.20
C MET A 95 -54.71 -17.08 44.86
N VAL A 96 -54.39 -18.37 44.61
CA VAL A 96 -54.10 -19.66 45.33
C VAL A 96 -53.25 -20.63 44.44
N ALA A 97 -52.97 -21.87 44.88
CA ALA A 97 -52.20 -22.94 44.17
C ALA A 97 -53.09 -23.83 43.24
N ILE A 98 -52.66 -24.87 42.50
CA ILE A 98 -51.85 -26.09 42.81
C ILE A 98 -51.16 -26.62 41.52
N GLY A 99 -49.98 -27.27 41.60
CA GLY A 99 -49.41 -27.94 40.42
C GLY A 99 -47.98 -28.54 40.50
N VAL A 100 -47.60 -29.28 41.55
CA VAL A 100 -46.27 -29.92 41.65
C VAL A 100 -46.39 -31.44 41.79
N SER A 101 -45.82 -32.21 40.84
CA SER A 101 -45.25 -33.58 41.01
C SER A 101 -44.80 -34.20 39.67
N ALA A 102 -43.72 -33.69 39.03
CA ALA A 102 -43.19 -34.31 37.80
C ALA A 102 -41.69 -34.04 37.48
N LEU A 103 -40.87 -33.46 38.37
CA LEU A 103 -39.51 -33.02 38.01
C LEU A 103 -38.46 -33.08 39.14
N LEU A 104 -38.40 -34.18 39.89
CA LEU A 104 -37.38 -34.40 40.94
C LEU A 104 -36.81 -35.82 40.90
N LEU A 105 -35.94 -36.13 39.91
CA LEU A 105 -35.08 -37.33 39.95
C LEU A 105 -33.86 -37.31 38.98
N ALA A 106 -33.53 -36.19 38.33
CA ALA A 106 -32.46 -36.15 37.31
C ALA A 106 -31.72 -34.79 37.20
N LEU A 107 -31.20 -34.25 38.31
CA LEU A 107 -30.25 -33.13 38.30
C LEU A 107 -29.48 -33.04 39.64
N SER A 108 -28.55 -33.98 39.84
CA SER A 108 -27.71 -34.08 41.05
C SER A 108 -26.21 -34.04 40.73
N THR A 109 -25.81 -33.12 39.85
CA THR A 109 -24.42 -32.76 39.54
C THR A 109 -24.32 -31.26 39.30
N LEU A 110 -23.21 -30.64 39.70
CA LEU A 110 -22.84 -29.23 39.48
C LEU A 110 -23.73 -28.19 40.18
N SER A 111 -23.39 -27.86 41.45
CA SER A 111 -23.02 -26.48 41.85
C SER A 111 -22.84 -26.33 43.37
N SER A 112 -21.60 -26.25 43.84
CA SER A 112 -21.25 -25.49 45.04
C SER A 112 -19.74 -25.25 45.09
N VAL A 113 -19.34 -23.99 44.96
CA VAL A 113 -17.97 -23.50 45.25
C VAL A 113 -18.14 -22.25 46.11
N VAL A 114 -17.46 -22.23 47.25
CA VAL A 114 -17.55 -21.15 48.25
C VAL A 114 -16.52 -20.08 47.92
N PRO A 115 -16.82 -18.77 48.07
CA PRO A 115 -15.82 -17.72 47.85
C PRO A 115 -14.68 -17.84 48.86
N SER A 116 -13.47 -18.14 48.37
CA SER A 116 -12.23 -18.05 49.15
C SER A 116 -11.56 -16.71 48.86
N SER A 117 -11.03 -16.08 49.90
CA SER A 117 -10.25 -14.83 49.79
C SER A 117 -8.99 -15.06 48.95
N ALA A 118 -8.82 -14.29 47.88
CA ALA A 118 -7.64 -14.38 47.02
C ALA A 118 -6.36 -14.05 47.80
N ALA A 119 -5.48 -15.04 47.93
CA ALA A 119 -4.06 -14.77 48.24
C ALA A 119 -3.42 -14.01 47.06
N PRO A 120 -2.38 -13.19 47.29
CA PRO A 120 -1.63 -12.60 46.19
C PRO A 120 -1.08 -13.72 45.30
N VAL A 121 -1.45 -13.71 44.02
CA VAL A 121 -0.90 -14.63 43.02
C VAL A 121 0.59 -14.33 42.93
N ALA A 122 1.43 -15.30 43.28
CA ALA A 122 2.87 -15.18 43.10
C ALA A 122 3.15 -14.91 41.62
N GLN A 123 3.84 -13.80 41.34
CA GLN A 123 4.29 -13.47 40.00
C GLN A 123 5.16 -14.63 39.49
N ALA A 124 4.74 -15.26 38.39
CA ALA A 124 5.46 -16.40 37.84
C ALA A 124 6.91 -16.00 37.54
N GLU A 125 7.86 -16.80 38.00
CA GLU A 125 9.28 -16.55 37.75
C GLU A 125 9.52 -16.49 36.24
N THR A 126 10.16 -15.42 35.79
CA THR A 126 10.45 -15.20 34.38
C THR A 126 11.31 -16.37 33.88
N PRO A 127 10.89 -17.15 32.87
CA PRO A 127 11.68 -18.27 32.39
C PRO A 127 13.09 -17.81 32.01
N ALA A 128 14.10 -18.49 32.54
CA ALA A 128 15.49 -18.18 32.23
C ALA A 128 15.70 -18.28 30.71
N LYS A 129 16.49 -17.34 30.14
CA LYS A 129 16.74 -17.21 28.69
C LYS A 129 16.97 -18.57 28.01
N ALA A 130 15.95 -19.07 27.33
CA ALA A 130 16.14 -19.93 26.19
C ALA A 130 16.48 -19.02 24.99
N GLU A 131 17.46 -19.40 24.19
CA GLU A 131 17.62 -18.83 22.86
C GLU A 131 16.43 -19.30 22.00
N SER A 132 15.87 -18.42 21.19
CA SER A 132 14.69 -18.76 20.38
C SER A 132 15.07 -19.78 19.32
N SER A 133 14.20 -20.76 19.06
CA SER A 133 14.36 -21.70 17.94
C SER A 133 13.93 -21.12 16.59
N TYR A 134 13.47 -19.86 16.54
CA TYR A 134 13.07 -19.21 15.30
C TYR A 134 14.27 -19.12 14.34
N TRP A 135 14.10 -19.61 13.11
CA TRP A 135 15.22 -19.80 12.18
C TRP A 135 16.02 -18.52 11.88
N VAL A 136 15.33 -17.37 11.83
CA VAL A 136 15.94 -16.06 11.56
C VAL A 136 17.01 -15.71 12.60
N ALA A 137 16.91 -16.21 13.83
CA ALA A 137 17.90 -15.96 14.89
C ALA A 137 19.13 -16.89 14.83
N ASN A 138 19.06 -17.98 14.06
CA ASN A 138 19.96 -19.14 14.13
C ASN A 138 20.56 -19.54 12.78
N VAL A 139 20.06 -18.99 11.68
CA VAL A 139 20.61 -19.21 10.33
C VAL A 139 22.01 -18.58 10.24
N LYS A 140 22.86 -19.13 9.38
CA LYS A 140 24.22 -18.63 9.17
C LYS A 140 24.16 -17.39 8.27
N HIS A 141 24.19 -16.21 8.87
CA HIS A 141 24.14 -14.94 8.14
C HIS A 141 25.41 -14.69 7.33
N GLN A 142 25.28 -14.69 6.00
CA GLN A 142 26.37 -14.49 5.04
C GLN A 142 26.09 -13.32 4.07
N GLY A 143 25.15 -12.45 4.43
CA GLY A 143 24.77 -11.28 3.66
C GLY A 143 25.92 -10.31 3.40
N VAL A 144 26.04 -9.86 2.15
CA VAL A 144 27.02 -8.88 1.67
C VAL A 144 26.27 -7.87 0.81
N ALA A 145 26.36 -6.58 1.15
CA ALA A 145 25.85 -5.51 0.29
C ALA A 145 26.84 -5.29 -0.85
N ALA A 146 26.65 -6.01 -1.97
CA ALA A 146 27.62 -6.15 -3.07
C ALA A 146 28.21 -4.83 -3.61
N PHE A 147 27.36 -3.81 -3.67
CA PHE A 147 27.67 -2.49 -4.22
C PHE A 147 27.91 -1.42 -3.14
N ASN A 148 27.98 -1.80 -1.87
CA ASN A 148 28.43 -0.91 -0.80
C ASN A 148 29.89 -0.50 -1.02
N PRO A 149 30.32 0.75 -0.68
CA PRO A 149 31.72 1.16 -0.80
C PRO A 149 32.71 0.32 0.02
N THR A 150 32.27 -0.33 1.09
CA THR A 150 33.06 -1.18 2.00
C THR A 150 32.37 -2.53 2.21
N PRO A 151 32.23 -3.38 1.17
CA PRO A 151 31.31 -4.51 1.18
C PRO A 151 31.78 -5.69 2.05
N ALA A 152 33.07 -5.72 2.42
CA ALA A 152 33.64 -6.71 3.33
C ALA A 152 33.45 -6.36 4.82
N ASP A 153 33.31 -5.07 5.13
CA ASP A 153 33.15 -4.56 6.50
C ASP A 153 31.68 -4.23 6.83
N TYR A 154 30.86 -4.01 5.80
CA TYR A 154 29.44 -3.70 5.93
C TYR A 154 28.61 -4.94 6.30
N LYS A 155 27.96 -4.88 7.47
CA LYS A 155 27.04 -5.92 7.95
C LYS A 155 25.65 -5.71 7.35
N VAL A 156 24.98 -6.77 6.89
CA VAL A 156 23.54 -6.70 6.55
C VAL A 156 22.68 -7.10 7.75
N TRP A 157 22.99 -8.23 8.37
CA TRP A 157 22.36 -8.73 9.59
C TRP A 157 22.85 -8.00 10.85
N ARG A 158 21.92 -7.68 11.77
CA ARG A 158 22.22 -7.01 13.05
C ARG A 158 21.25 -7.45 14.16
N ASN A 159 21.73 -8.17 15.18
CA ASN A 159 20.95 -8.45 16.39
C ASN A 159 21.14 -7.31 17.40
N ILE A 160 20.06 -6.66 17.87
CA ILE A 160 20.16 -5.49 18.76
C ILE A 160 20.89 -5.75 20.09
N LYS A 161 20.94 -7.00 20.56
CA LYS A 161 21.65 -7.35 21.81
C LYS A 161 23.17 -7.24 21.67
N ASP A 162 23.71 -7.40 20.46
CA ASP A 162 25.14 -7.22 20.16
C ASP A 162 25.55 -5.73 20.25
N TYR A 163 24.60 -4.82 20.02
CA TYR A 163 24.78 -3.37 20.16
C TYR A 163 24.58 -2.87 21.60
N GLY A 164 24.17 -3.77 22.50
CA GLY A 164 24.09 -3.55 23.94
C GLY A 164 22.71 -3.74 24.56
N ALA A 165 21.65 -3.95 23.76
CA ALA A 165 20.28 -3.98 24.25
C ALA A 165 20.03 -5.15 25.22
N LYS A 166 19.24 -4.94 26.27
CA LYS A 166 18.96 -5.95 27.31
C LYS A 166 17.68 -6.72 27.03
N GLY A 167 16.60 -6.00 26.71
CA GLY A 167 15.27 -6.57 26.62
C GLY A 167 14.71 -7.04 27.96
N ASP A 168 15.09 -6.39 29.07
CA ASP A 168 14.75 -6.78 30.45
C ASP A 168 13.52 -6.05 31.05
N GLY A 169 12.92 -5.11 30.32
CA GLY A 169 11.76 -4.31 30.75
C GLY A 169 12.07 -3.17 31.72
N THR A 170 13.35 -2.86 31.96
CA THR A 170 13.81 -1.82 32.90
C THR A 170 14.96 -0.97 32.39
N THR A 171 15.91 -1.55 31.66
CA THR A 171 17.00 -0.83 30.98
C THR A 171 16.46 -0.10 29.75
N ASP A 172 16.81 1.17 29.60
CA ASP A 172 16.52 1.90 28.37
C ASP A 172 17.45 1.43 27.24
N ASP A 173 16.85 0.84 26.22
CA ASP A 173 17.52 0.20 25.09
C ASP A 173 17.53 1.10 23.83
N THR A 174 16.96 2.32 23.89
CA THR A 174 16.84 3.26 22.75
C THR A 174 18.16 3.45 22.01
N VAL A 175 19.23 3.77 22.75
CA VAL A 175 20.56 4.03 22.19
C VAL A 175 21.17 2.78 21.56
N ALA A 176 20.95 1.61 22.15
CA ALA A 176 21.47 0.34 21.62
C ALA A 176 20.74 -0.08 20.33
N ILE A 177 19.42 0.11 20.28
CA ILE A 177 18.61 -0.15 19.09
C ILE A 177 18.97 0.84 17.98
N ASN A 178 18.94 2.16 18.23
CA ASN A 178 19.30 3.16 17.21
C ASN A 178 20.75 3.02 16.72
N LYS A 179 21.68 2.57 17.56
CA LYS A 179 23.04 2.19 17.13
C LYS A 179 23.03 0.97 16.21
N ALA A 180 22.20 -0.04 16.48
CA ALA A 180 22.02 -1.17 15.56
C ALA A 180 21.43 -0.70 14.22
N VAL A 181 20.46 0.22 14.21
CA VAL A 181 19.86 0.70 12.94
C VAL A 181 20.86 1.51 12.09
N SER A 182 21.79 2.24 12.72
CA SER A 182 22.70 3.18 12.04
C SER A 182 24.11 2.64 11.72
N ASP A 183 24.53 1.51 12.31
CA ASP A 183 25.90 0.97 12.12
C ASP A 183 26.22 0.68 10.63
N GLY A 184 27.44 1.02 10.21
CA GLY A 184 27.89 0.85 8.82
C GLY A 184 27.64 2.03 7.86
N SER A 185 27.58 3.27 8.37
CA SER A 185 27.48 4.51 7.55
C SER A 185 26.30 4.52 6.57
N ARG A 186 25.10 4.29 7.09
CA ARG A 186 23.87 4.08 6.32
C ARG A 186 23.16 5.39 5.93
N CYS A 187 22.24 5.27 4.98
CA CYS A 187 21.35 6.36 4.55
C CYS A 187 20.37 6.80 5.66
N GLY A 188 20.71 7.92 6.30
CA GLY A 188 19.90 8.64 7.29
C GLY A 188 19.75 10.11 6.91
N GLU A 189 19.77 11.02 7.89
CA GLU A 189 19.65 12.47 7.65
C GLU A 189 20.61 12.96 6.54
N LYS A 190 20.08 13.72 5.58
CA LYS A 190 20.80 14.25 4.39
C LYS A 190 21.18 13.21 3.32
N CYS A 191 20.65 11.99 3.37
CA CYS A 191 20.62 11.03 2.27
C CYS A 191 19.18 10.87 1.79
N ASP A 192 18.89 11.13 0.51
CA ASP A 192 17.53 11.01 -0.04
C ASP A 192 17.07 9.55 -0.15
N SER A 193 17.95 8.70 -0.68
CA SER A 193 17.68 7.30 -0.97
C SER A 193 19.00 6.51 -1.07
N SER A 194 18.94 5.20 -0.86
CA SER A 194 20.08 4.27 -1.03
C SER A 194 19.60 2.84 -1.15
N THR A 195 20.23 2.06 -2.04
CA THR A 195 20.04 0.60 -2.12
C THR A 195 21.30 -0.17 -1.71
N THR A 196 22.43 0.54 -1.64
CA THR A 196 23.76 0.07 -1.23
C THR A 196 23.97 -0.06 0.28
N SER A 197 23.03 0.36 1.14
CA SER A 197 23.14 0.30 2.61
C SER A 197 21.99 -0.46 3.33
N PRO A 198 21.64 -1.70 2.95
CA PRO A 198 20.52 -2.48 3.49
C PRO A 198 20.74 -2.96 4.93
N ALA A 199 19.69 -3.04 5.76
CA ALA A 199 19.79 -3.63 7.10
C ALA A 199 18.59 -4.52 7.48
N LEU A 200 18.88 -5.75 7.90
CA LEU A 200 17.95 -6.57 8.66
C LEU A 200 18.33 -6.44 10.15
N VAL A 201 17.51 -5.71 10.91
CA VAL A 201 17.67 -5.50 12.35
C VAL A 201 16.74 -6.46 13.09
N TYR A 202 17.31 -7.45 13.76
CA TYR A 202 16.58 -8.47 14.49
C TYR A 202 16.43 -8.13 15.98
N PHE A 203 15.22 -8.36 16.48
CA PHE A 203 14.79 -8.12 17.85
C PHE A 203 14.48 -9.48 18.51
N PRO A 204 15.41 -10.08 19.28
CA PRO A 204 15.15 -11.33 19.98
C PRO A 204 14.06 -11.17 21.06
N PRO A 205 13.54 -12.26 21.65
CA PRO A 205 12.56 -12.18 22.73
C PRO A 205 13.03 -11.30 23.90
N GLY A 206 12.12 -10.48 24.44
CA GLY A 206 12.38 -9.52 25.51
C GLY A 206 11.42 -8.32 25.50
N THR A 207 11.55 -7.45 26.50
CA THR A 207 10.87 -6.14 26.56
C THR A 207 11.91 -5.03 26.58
N TYR A 208 11.95 -4.22 25.53
CA TYR A 208 12.93 -3.16 25.34
C TYR A 208 12.27 -1.82 25.70
N MET A 209 12.80 -1.13 26.71
CA MET A 209 12.30 0.20 27.08
C MET A 209 12.86 1.25 26.13
N VAL A 210 12.02 2.20 25.73
CA VAL A 210 12.36 3.22 24.73
C VAL A 210 11.87 4.60 25.19
N SER A 211 12.74 5.60 25.20
CA SER A 211 12.46 6.99 25.62
C SER A 211 12.32 7.99 24.47
N GLU A 212 12.96 7.71 23.34
CA GLU A 212 12.99 8.56 22.13
C GLU A 212 12.78 7.65 20.89
N PRO A 213 12.35 8.17 19.72
CA PRO A 213 12.01 7.32 18.58
C PRO A 213 13.12 6.35 18.15
N ILE A 214 12.73 5.13 17.81
CA ILE A 214 13.58 4.23 17.04
C ILE A 214 13.53 4.68 15.58
N ILE A 215 14.59 5.35 15.13
CA ILE A 215 14.69 5.91 13.79
C ILE A 215 14.97 4.78 12.80
N GLN A 216 13.98 4.42 11.99
CA GLN A 216 14.17 3.48 10.90
C GLN A 216 14.81 4.21 9.72
N TYR A 217 16.12 4.01 9.53
CA TYR A 217 16.87 4.50 8.37
C TYR A 217 16.33 3.89 7.06
N TYR A 218 16.67 4.47 5.91
CA TYR A 218 16.25 3.97 4.60
C TYR A 218 16.67 2.50 4.39
N TYR A 219 15.95 1.73 3.57
CA TYR A 219 16.24 0.32 3.26
C TYR A 219 16.43 -0.61 4.50
N THR A 220 15.44 -0.62 5.40
CA THR A 220 15.55 -1.33 6.70
C THR A 220 14.35 -2.24 6.99
N SER A 221 14.64 -3.49 7.35
CA SER A 221 13.67 -4.44 7.91
C SER A 221 13.88 -4.61 9.41
N PHE A 222 12.89 -4.22 10.21
CA PHE A 222 12.80 -4.58 11.62
C PHE A 222 12.07 -5.92 11.76
N VAL A 223 12.76 -6.94 12.25
CA VAL A 223 12.24 -8.31 12.36
C VAL A 223 12.30 -8.75 13.81
N GLY A 224 11.15 -8.84 14.46
CA GLY A 224 11.05 -9.50 15.74
C GLY A 224 10.99 -11.02 15.63
N ASP A 225 11.14 -11.66 16.77
CA ASP A 225 10.98 -13.11 16.89
C ASP A 225 9.53 -13.55 16.67
N ALA A 226 9.28 -14.43 15.69
CA ALA A 226 7.92 -14.86 15.37
C ALA A 226 7.31 -15.85 16.38
N LEU A 227 8.12 -16.53 17.20
CA LEU A 227 7.66 -17.49 18.20
C LEU A 227 7.38 -16.82 19.55
N GLN A 228 8.17 -15.81 19.90
CA GLN A 228 8.06 -15.07 21.17
C GLN A 228 8.26 -13.56 20.92
N MET A 229 7.23 -12.93 20.35
CA MET A 229 7.29 -11.54 19.86
C MET A 229 7.88 -10.57 20.91
N PRO A 230 8.97 -9.85 20.58
CA PRO A 230 9.52 -8.79 21.44
C PRO A 230 8.50 -7.67 21.65
N THR A 231 8.58 -7.04 22.82
CA THR A 231 7.85 -5.79 23.10
C THR A 231 8.80 -4.61 23.02
N LEU A 232 8.52 -3.65 22.13
CA LEU A 232 9.05 -2.29 22.23
C LEU A 232 8.09 -1.50 23.11
N LYS A 233 8.58 -0.90 24.19
CA LYS A 233 7.75 -0.28 25.22
C LYS A 233 8.17 1.16 25.48
N ALA A 234 7.28 2.11 25.22
CA ALA A 234 7.48 3.50 25.57
C ALA A 234 7.66 3.66 27.09
N THR A 235 8.63 4.45 27.52
CA THR A 235 8.68 4.95 28.89
C THR A 235 7.53 5.94 29.14
N ALA A 236 7.19 6.19 30.41
CA ALA A 236 6.11 7.12 30.75
C ALA A 236 6.39 8.58 30.32
N ASN A 237 7.66 8.91 30.07
CA ASN A 237 8.14 10.23 29.63
C ASN A 237 8.64 10.20 28.17
N PHE A 238 8.16 9.27 27.35
CA PHE A 238 8.54 9.19 25.93
C PHE A 238 8.17 10.49 25.19
N GLU A 239 9.13 11.06 24.45
CA GLU A 239 8.90 12.22 23.57
C GLU A 239 9.37 11.90 22.14
N GLY A 240 8.49 12.06 21.15
CA GLY A 240 8.79 11.74 19.75
C GLY A 240 7.54 11.61 18.87
N MET A 241 7.73 11.49 17.54
CA MET A 241 6.62 11.38 16.58
C MET A 241 5.90 10.03 16.69
N GLY A 242 6.66 8.95 16.77
CA GLY A 242 6.20 7.59 17.06
C GLY A 242 7.32 6.76 17.71
N LEU A 243 6.95 5.65 18.37
CA LEU A 243 7.94 4.76 19.03
C LEU A 243 8.93 4.17 18.01
N ILE A 244 8.45 3.91 16.78
CA ILE A 244 9.27 3.79 15.57
C ILE A 244 8.94 4.99 14.67
N ASP A 245 9.96 5.56 14.04
CA ASP A 245 9.81 6.65 13.05
C ASP A 245 10.48 6.26 11.72
N ALA A 246 9.68 6.18 10.64
CA ALA A 246 10.15 5.81 9.31
C ALA A 246 10.57 7.00 8.43
N ASP A 247 10.25 8.24 8.81
CA ASP A 247 10.65 9.44 8.07
C ASP A 247 10.69 10.68 8.98
N PRO A 248 11.76 10.87 9.78
CA PRO A 248 11.78 11.90 10.80
C PRO A 248 11.72 13.32 10.21
N TYR A 249 10.99 14.21 10.89
CA TYR A 249 11.03 15.64 10.57
C TYR A 249 12.33 16.29 11.04
N ILE A 250 12.98 17.07 10.16
CA ILE A 250 14.21 17.80 10.46
C ILE A 250 13.87 19.02 11.35
N PRO A 251 14.40 19.12 12.59
CA PRO A 251 14.06 20.20 13.50
C PRO A 251 14.39 21.59 12.95
N GLY A 252 13.38 22.46 12.86
CA GLY A 252 13.53 23.84 12.39
C GLY A 252 13.58 24.02 10.86
N ALA A 253 13.40 22.96 10.07
CA ALA A 253 13.43 23.01 8.60
C ALA A 253 12.02 23.13 7.97
N ASP A 254 11.12 23.93 8.57
CA ASP A 254 9.76 24.23 8.09
C ASP A 254 8.87 23.03 7.70
N GLY A 255 9.15 21.84 8.24
CA GLY A 255 8.44 20.59 7.94
C GLY A 255 9.09 19.74 6.84
N ALA A 256 10.37 19.94 6.53
CA ALA A 256 11.14 18.99 5.74
C ALA A 256 11.35 17.67 6.51
N ASN A 257 11.19 16.56 5.80
CA ASN A 257 11.47 15.19 6.25
C ASN A 257 12.94 14.80 5.99
N TRP A 258 13.38 13.64 6.50
CA TRP A 258 14.68 13.06 6.15
C TRP A 258 14.72 12.58 4.71
N PHE A 259 13.63 11.95 4.27
CA PHE A 259 13.47 11.38 2.93
C PHE A 259 12.35 12.13 2.19
N THR A 260 12.31 12.00 0.86
CA THR A 260 11.09 12.38 0.12
C THR A 260 10.06 11.27 0.36
N ASN A 261 8.93 11.56 1.02
CA ASN A 261 7.93 10.54 1.38
C ASN A 261 7.50 9.65 0.20
N GLN A 262 7.33 10.23 -1.01
CA GLN A 262 6.99 9.49 -2.22
C GLN A 262 8.10 8.51 -2.65
N ASN A 263 9.36 8.75 -2.25
CA ASN A 263 10.53 7.91 -2.53
C ASN A 263 10.91 6.98 -1.36
N ASN A 264 10.13 6.95 -0.26
CA ASN A 264 10.53 6.28 0.98
C ASN A 264 10.23 4.76 0.95
N PHE A 265 11.00 4.03 0.14
CA PHE A 265 10.81 2.62 -0.23
C PHE A 265 11.55 1.60 0.66
N TYR A 266 11.28 0.30 0.44
CA TYR A 266 12.07 -0.85 0.93
C TYR A 266 12.17 -0.98 2.46
N ARG A 267 11.02 -1.02 3.14
CA ARG A 267 10.92 -1.02 4.62
C ARG A 267 9.99 -2.10 5.14
N GLN A 268 10.42 -2.80 6.19
CA GLN A 268 9.57 -3.82 6.82
C GLN A 268 9.52 -3.63 8.35
N ILE A 269 8.36 -3.88 8.95
CA ILE A 269 8.20 -4.04 10.41
C ILE A 269 7.38 -5.31 10.64
N ARG A 270 7.98 -6.35 11.24
CA ARG A 270 7.27 -7.60 11.53
C ARG A 270 7.54 -8.21 12.91
N ASN A 271 6.54 -8.93 13.42
CA ASN A 271 6.59 -9.77 14.65
C ASN A 271 6.89 -9.01 15.94
N MET A 272 6.14 -7.97 16.30
CA MET A 272 6.41 -7.24 17.53
C MET A 272 5.17 -6.66 18.22
N ILE A 273 5.30 -6.43 19.52
CA ILE A 273 4.34 -5.73 20.35
C ILE A 273 4.84 -4.29 20.52
N ILE A 274 4.03 -3.31 20.14
CA ILE A 274 4.28 -1.88 20.29
C ILE A 274 3.44 -1.38 21.46
N ASP A 275 4.04 -1.23 22.64
CA ASP A 275 3.36 -0.80 23.86
C ASP A 275 3.62 0.68 24.16
N ILE A 276 2.63 1.51 23.82
CA ILE A 276 2.59 2.94 24.18
C ILE A 276 1.59 3.22 25.31
N SER A 277 1.13 2.21 26.05
CA SER A 277 0.14 2.38 27.13
C SER A 277 0.65 3.17 28.34
N ALA A 278 1.95 3.49 28.40
CA ALA A 278 2.59 4.25 29.48
C ALA A 278 2.42 5.79 29.36
N PRO A 279 2.92 6.49 28.31
CA PRO A 279 2.82 7.95 28.15
C PRO A 279 1.38 8.44 27.96
N GLU A 280 1.15 9.75 28.12
CA GLU A 280 -0.20 10.35 27.92
C GLU A 280 -0.55 10.56 26.43
N ALA A 281 0.44 10.89 25.60
CA ALA A 281 0.32 11.09 24.16
C ALA A 281 1.51 10.45 23.44
N ALA A 282 1.23 9.65 22.39
CA ALA A 282 2.24 9.00 21.56
C ALA A 282 1.58 8.38 20.31
N ALA A 283 2.36 8.16 19.25
CA ALA A 283 2.04 7.16 18.23
C ALA A 283 2.90 5.90 18.41
N GLY A 284 2.39 4.74 18.03
CA GLY A 284 3.17 3.50 18.01
C GLY A 284 4.19 3.49 16.89
N ILE A 285 3.75 3.76 15.66
CA ILE A 285 4.63 3.88 14.48
C ILE A 285 4.24 5.14 13.70
N HIS A 286 5.23 5.98 13.38
CA HIS A 286 5.13 6.98 12.33
C HIS A 286 5.51 6.33 10.98
N TRP A 287 4.54 6.19 10.08
CA TRP A 287 4.63 5.31 8.90
C TRP A 287 4.42 6.06 7.57
N GLN A 288 5.12 7.18 7.41
CA GLN A 288 5.18 7.99 6.20
C GLN A 288 6.07 7.29 5.15
N VAL A 289 5.47 6.43 4.31
CA VAL A 289 6.21 5.50 3.41
C VAL A 289 5.54 5.29 2.04
N SER A 290 6.28 4.66 1.12
CA SER A 290 5.85 4.38 -0.27
C SER A 290 5.79 2.88 -0.63
N GLN A 291 5.88 2.54 -1.92
CA GLN A 291 5.90 1.18 -2.47
C GLN A 291 7.04 0.30 -1.88
N ALA A 292 6.87 -1.03 -2.00
CA ALA A 292 7.76 -2.04 -1.40
C ALA A 292 7.99 -1.83 0.12
N THR A 293 6.92 -1.49 0.84
CA THR A 293 6.92 -1.42 2.30
C THR A 293 5.81 -2.28 2.90
N SER A 294 6.09 -2.88 4.07
CA SER A 294 5.12 -3.75 4.76
C SER A 294 5.19 -3.68 6.29
N ILE A 295 4.01 -3.67 6.92
CA ILE A 295 3.84 -4.02 8.35
C ILE A 295 3.09 -5.35 8.42
N GLN A 296 3.63 -6.35 9.14
CA GLN A 296 3.04 -7.69 9.27
C GLN A 296 3.12 -8.20 10.72
N ASN A 297 2.03 -8.76 11.26
CA ASN A 297 2.04 -9.39 12.59
C ASN A 297 2.55 -8.46 13.70
N VAL A 298 1.84 -7.35 13.92
CA VAL A 298 2.19 -6.32 14.92
C VAL A 298 1.00 -6.02 15.84
N VAL A 299 1.25 -5.99 17.15
CA VAL A 299 0.24 -5.74 18.20
C VAL A 299 0.49 -4.40 18.88
N PHE A 300 -0.40 -3.44 18.67
CA PHE A 300 -0.36 -2.11 19.27
C PHE A 300 -1.15 -2.11 20.58
N ASN A 301 -0.45 -1.94 21.70
CA ASN A 301 -1.04 -1.84 23.03
C ASN A 301 -1.07 -0.38 23.49
N MET A 302 -2.28 0.14 23.66
CA MET A 302 -2.58 1.51 24.08
C MET A 302 -3.40 1.51 25.37
N ALA A 303 -3.41 2.64 26.06
CA ALA A 303 -4.28 2.86 27.20
C ALA A 303 -5.75 2.96 26.74
N LYS A 304 -6.70 2.51 27.58
CA LYS A 304 -8.14 2.55 27.26
C LYS A 304 -8.82 3.78 27.86
N GLY A 305 -9.86 4.27 27.18
CA GLY A 305 -10.65 5.43 27.62
C GLY A 305 -9.81 6.69 27.78
N ALA A 306 -10.09 7.49 28.83
CA ALA A 306 -9.48 8.81 29.00
C ALA A 306 -7.94 8.83 29.04
N LYS A 307 -7.27 7.75 29.50
CA LYS A 307 -5.79 7.67 29.45
C LYS A 307 -5.26 7.48 28.03
N GLY A 308 -6.03 6.87 27.13
CA GLY A 308 -5.69 6.69 25.72
C GLY A 308 -6.04 7.88 24.82
N ALA A 309 -6.59 8.97 25.35
CA ALA A 309 -7.25 10.02 24.57
C ALA A 309 -6.34 10.76 23.58
N ASN A 310 -5.02 10.69 23.74
CA ASN A 310 -4.03 11.26 22.81
C ASN A 310 -3.10 10.18 22.21
N GLN A 311 -3.48 8.90 22.28
CA GLN A 311 -2.67 7.77 21.78
C GLN A 311 -3.19 7.26 20.43
N LYS A 312 -2.25 6.93 19.53
CA LYS A 312 -2.53 6.35 18.20
C LYS A 312 -1.67 5.09 17.97
N GLY A 313 -2.21 4.04 17.35
CA GLY A 313 -1.42 2.86 16.99
C GLY A 313 -0.47 3.17 15.84
N ILE A 314 -1.03 3.46 14.67
CA ILE A 314 -0.31 4.04 13.52
C ILE A 314 -0.65 5.52 13.40
N PHE A 315 0.38 6.33 13.15
CA PHE A 315 0.25 7.68 12.61
C PHE A 315 0.92 7.70 11.24
N GLN A 316 0.12 7.88 10.20
CA GLN A 316 0.58 8.08 8.83
C GLN A 316 -0.17 9.29 8.29
N ASP A 317 0.55 10.32 7.88
CA ASP A 317 -0.01 11.59 7.40
C ASP A 317 0.15 11.80 5.89
N ASN A 318 1.11 11.14 5.23
CA ASN A 318 1.30 11.10 3.77
C ASN A 318 2.13 9.88 3.30
N GLY A 319 2.46 9.82 2.00
CA GLY A 319 3.19 8.71 1.33
C GLY A 319 2.52 8.21 0.04
N SER A 320 3.22 7.36 -0.74
CA SER A 320 2.65 6.60 -1.88
C SER A 320 2.59 5.09 -1.56
N GLY A 321 1.90 4.79 -0.46
CA GLY A 321 2.10 3.55 0.29
C GLY A 321 1.70 2.22 -0.37
N GLY A 322 2.32 1.15 0.14
CA GLY A 322 2.15 -0.24 -0.29
C GLY A 322 1.15 -1.05 0.56
N PHE A 323 1.66 -1.85 1.50
CA PHE A 323 0.90 -2.96 2.10
C PHE A 323 0.93 -3.07 3.63
N MET A 324 -0.16 -3.51 4.27
CA MET A 324 -0.17 -3.95 5.68
C MET A 324 -1.05 -5.20 5.88
N SER A 325 -0.62 -6.10 6.77
CA SER A 325 -1.41 -7.27 7.14
C SER A 325 -1.27 -7.67 8.62
N ASP A 326 -2.27 -8.39 9.12
CA ASP A 326 -2.23 -9.14 10.38
C ASP A 326 -1.92 -8.24 11.60
N LEU A 327 -2.60 -7.10 11.70
CA LEU A 327 -2.39 -6.09 12.75
C LEU A 327 -3.46 -6.19 13.85
N VAL A 328 -3.07 -5.95 15.11
CA VAL A 328 -4.01 -5.91 16.24
C VAL A 328 -3.82 -4.63 17.05
N PHE A 329 -4.89 -3.85 17.24
CA PHE A 329 -4.90 -2.59 17.96
C PHE A 329 -5.77 -2.72 19.22
N ASN A 330 -5.21 -2.41 20.39
CA ASN A 330 -5.88 -2.55 21.68
C ASN A 330 -5.93 -1.21 22.42
N GLY A 331 -7.11 -0.59 22.52
CA GLY A 331 -7.32 0.72 23.16
C GLY A 331 -6.98 1.91 22.25
N GLY A 332 -6.65 3.04 22.88
CA GLY A 332 -6.26 4.28 22.19
C GLY A 332 -7.43 5.11 21.66
N ALA A 333 -7.11 6.36 21.29
CA ALA A 333 -8.06 7.26 20.66
C ALA A 333 -8.30 6.87 19.18
N VAL A 334 -7.24 6.45 18.49
CA VAL A 334 -7.29 5.99 17.11
C VAL A 334 -6.44 4.72 16.96
N GLY A 335 -6.99 3.64 16.40
CA GLY A 335 -6.20 2.46 16.03
C GLY A 335 -5.16 2.82 14.96
N ALA A 336 -5.61 3.26 13.79
CA ALA A 336 -4.77 3.78 12.73
C ALA A 336 -5.27 5.13 12.21
N PHE A 337 -4.43 6.16 12.28
CA PHE A 337 -4.62 7.44 11.59
C PHE A 337 -3.87 7.37 10.26
N LEU A 338 -4.56 7.52 9.14
CA LEU A 338 -4.06 7.14 7.82
C LEU A 338 -4.20 8.28 6.79
N GLY A 339 -3.13 8.55 6.05
CA GLY A 339 -3.06 9.51 4.95
C GLY A 339 -2.05 9.05 3.89
N SER A 340 -2.48 8.78 2.66
CA SER A 340 -1.61 8.25 1.60
C SER A 340 -2.25 8.42 0.23
N GLN A 341 -1.48 8.51 -0.85
CA GLN A 341 -2.00 8.45 -2.22
C GLN A 341 -2.85 7.17 -2.40
N GLN A 342 -2.26 6.01 -2.08
CA GLN A 342 -2.95 4.73 -1.99
C GLN A 342 -2.39 3.85 -0.86
N PHE A 343 -3.09 2.75 -0.55
CA PHE A 343 -2.58 1.63 0.25
C PHE A 343 -3.50 0.40 0.07
N THR A 344 -2.98 -0.79 0.36
CA THR A 344 -3.79 -1.99 0.62
C THR A 344 -3.55 -2.49 2.04
N THR A 345 -4.60 -2.71 2.81
CA THR A 345 -4.51 -3.17 4.20
C THR A 345 -5.52 -4.29 4.47
N ARG A 346 -5.09 -5.41 5.04
CA ARG A 346 -6.02 -6.52 5.35
C ARG A 346 -5.79 -7.15 6.73
N ASN A 347 -6.80 -7.89 7.21
CA ASN A 347 -6.74 -8.65 8.47
C ASN A 347 -6.30 -7.78 9.67
N MET A 348 -6.90 -6.59 9.83
CA MET A 348 -6.65 -5.71 10.98
C MET A 348 -7.77 -5.83 12.02
N THR A 349 -7.42 -6.06 13.27
CA THR A 349 -8.37 -6.16 14.40
C THR A 349 -8.23 -4.96 15.33
N PHE A 350 -9.34 -4.28 15.63
CA PHE A 350 -9.41 -3.10 16.49
C PHE A 350 -10.27 -3.42 17.71
N ASN A 351 -9.72 -3.26 18.93
CA ASN A 351 -10.36 -3.65 20.18
C ASN A 351 -10.42 -2.47 21.15
N ASP A 352 -11.62 -2.03 21.52
CA ASP A 352 -11.89 -0.96 22.49
C ASP A 352 -11.23 0.40 22.14
N CYS A 353 -11.03 0.68 20.84
CA CYS A 353 -10.56 1.98 20.34
C CYS A 353 -11.70 3.00 20.31
N ASP A 354 -11.43 4.29 20.52
CA ASP A 354 -12.47 5.31 20.27
C ASP A 354 -12.86 5.35 18.78
N VAL A 355 -11.86 5.48 17.90
CA VAL A 355 -12.00 5.25 16.45
C VAL A 355 -11.08 4.10 16.04
N GLY A 356 -11.58 3.13 15.27
CA GLY A 356 -10.74 2.04 14.73
C GLY A 356 -9.75 2.58 13.69
N ILE A 357 -10.26 3.11 12.59
CA ILE A 357 -9.50 3.75 11.51
C ILE A 357 -10.00 5.18 11.33
N TYR A 358 -9.09 6.16 11.37
CA TYR A 358 -9.35 7.53 10.95
C TYR A 358 -8.65 7.79 9.61
N MET A 359 -9.43 7.90 8.54
CA MET A 359 -8.95 8.19 7.19
C MET A 359 -8.87 9.72 7.02
N ASN A 360 -7.67 10.26 7.17
CA ASN A 360 -7.39 11.70 7.10
C ASN A 360 -7.50 12.21 5.65
N TRP A 361 -6.87 11.53 4.70
CA TRP A 361 -6.99 11.78 3.26
C TRP A 361 -6.53 10.55 2.46
N ASN A 362 -7.02 10.39 1.23
CA ASN A 362 -6.42 9.45 0.27
C ASN A 362 -6.81 9.80 -1.17
N TRP A 363 -6.25 9.13 -2.18
CA TRP A 363 -6.91 9.02 -3.48
C TRP A 363 -7.67 7.68 -3.60
N LEU A 364 -7.14 6.63 -2.95
CA LEU A 364 -7.67 5.27 -2.92
C LEU A 364 -7.23 4.54 -1.64
N TRP A 365 -8.04 3.61 -1.13
CA TRP A 365 -7.59 2.64 -0.11
C TRP A 365 -8.44 1.37 -0.14
N THR A 366 -7.81 0.19 -0.21
CA THR A 366 -8.53 -1.09 -0.12
C THR A 366 -8.30 -1.74 1.25
N MET A 367 -9.40 -2.04 1.93
CA MET A 367 -9.48 -2.59 3.28
C MET A 367 -10.22 -3.92 3.26
N LYS A 368 -9.60 -5.02 3.72
CA LYS A 368 -10.19 -6.37 3.67
C LYS A 368 -10.07 -7.12 5.00
N SER A 369 -11.07 -7.94 5.35
CA SER A 369 -11.04 -8.83 6.53
C SER A 369 -10.81 -8.11 7.87
N ASN A 370 -11.17 -6.82 7.99
CA ASN A 370 -10.99 -6.06 9.22
C ASN A 370 -12.08 -6.40 10.25
N THR A 371 -11.71 -6.41 11.53
CA THR A 371 -12.64 -6.68 12.64
C THR A 371 -12.62 -5.54 13.65
N PHE A 372 -13.78 -4.93 13.92
CA PHE A 372 -13.95 -3.82 14.87
C PHE A 372 -14.76 -4.31 16.08
N ASN A 373 -14.14 -4.35 17.25
CA ASN A 373 -14.71 -4.85 18.50
C ASN A 373 -14.83 -3.71 19.53
N ASN A 374 -16.07 -3.41 19.94
CA ASN A 374 -16.40 -2.41 20.96
C ASN A 374 -15.91 -0.97 20.66
N CYS A 375 -15.58 -0.64 19.41
CA CYS A 375 -15.13 0.72 19.05
C CYS A 375 -16.32 1.70 19.09
N LYS A 376 -16.10 3.02 19.24
CA LYS A 376 -17.22 4.00 19.13
C LYS A 376 -17.60 4.21 17.66
N VAL A 377 -16.58 4.38 16.81
CA VAL A 377 -16.66 4.39 15.34
C VAL A 377 -15.65 3.37 14.81
N GLY A 378 -16.04 2.54 13.83
CA GLY A 378 -15.10 1.62 13.19
C GLY A 378 -14.21 2.32 12.17
N LEU A 379 -14.80 2.89 11.12
CA LEU A 379 -14.13 3.71 10.11
C LEU A 379 -14.69 5.14 10.12
N ASP A 380 -13.85 6.13 10.38
CA ASP A 380 -14.15 7.53 10.11
C ASP A 380 -13.45 7.98 8.83
N MET A 381 -14.24 8.36 7.82
CA MET A 381 -13.78 8.95 6.56
C MET A 381 -14.48 10.29 6.27
N ALA A 382 -14.97 10.96 7.32
CA ALA A 382 -15.70 12.22 7.24
C ALA A 382 -14.82 13.48 7.41
N ASN A 383 -13.52 13.38 7.09
CA ASN A 383 -12.63 14.53 7.24
C ASN A 383 -12.92 15.63 6.20
N ALA A 384 -12.80 16.88 6.65
CA ALA A 384 -13.07 18.09 5.88
C ALA A 384 -14.39 18.05 5.07
N PRO A 385 -15.57 17.96 5.72
CA PRO A 385 -16.84 17.72 5.02
C PRO A 385 -17.22 18.75 3.95
N GLU A 386 -16.74 19.99 4.07
CA GLU A 386 -16.98 21.07 3.10
C GLU A 386 -16.05 21.00 1.87
N ASN A 387 -14.97 20.22 1.92
CA ASN A 387 -14.04 19.96 0.81
C ASN A 387 -13.27 18.65 1.09
N GLN A 388 -13.87 17.52 0.72
CA GLN A 388 -13.52 16.19 1.23
C GLN A 388 -12.12 15.76 0.83
N THR A 389 -11.30 15.47 1.83
CA THR A 389 -9.91 15.04 1.66
C THR A 389 -9.76 13.56 1.35
N VAL A 390 -10.76 12.73 1.64
CA VAL A 390 -10.79 11.30 1.28
C VAL A 390 -11.33 11.13 -0.14
N GLY A 391 -10.55 10.50 -1.03
CA GLY A 391 -10.95 10.22 -2.41
C GLY A 391 -11.84 9.00 -2.50
N SER A 392 -11.34 7.82 -2.10
CA SER A 392 -12.13 6.59 -2.07
C SER A 392 -11.66 5.56 -1.04
N VAL A 393 -12.60 4.78 -0.51
CA VAL A 393 -12.34 3.61 0.34
C VAL A 393 -13.13 2.41 -0.18
N ILE A 394 -12.51 1.24 -0.23
CA ILE A 394 -13.16 -0.05 -0.47
C ILE A 394 -13.05 -0.86 0.82
N LEU A 395 -14.18 -1.26 1.41
CA LEU A 395 -14.25 -2.03 2.66
C LEU A 395 -14.90 -3.40 2.39
N MET A 396 -14.12 -4.47 2.56
CA MET A 396 -14.50 -5.83 2.15
C MET A 396 -14.39 -6.84 3.28
N ASP A 397 -15.23 -7.88 3.24
CA ASP A 397 -15.05 -9.13 4.01
C ASP A 397 -14.92 -8.92 5.56
N SER A 398 -15.37 -7.76 6.04
CA SER A 398 -15.06 -7.18 7.36
C SER A 398 -16.24 -7.32 8.34
N LYS A 399 -15.99 -7.12 9.64
CA LYS A 399 -16.98 -7.35 10.71
C LYS A 399 -16.96 -6.29 11.81
N PHE A 400 -18.14 -5.93 12.30
CA PHE A 400 -18.36 -4.95 13.36
C PHE A 400 -19.13 -5.61 14.51
N VAL A 401 -18.54 -5.60 15.71
CA VAL A 401 -19.06 -6.18 16.96
C VAL A 401 -19.16 -5.07 17.99
N ASN A 402 -20.34 -4.87 18.59
CA ASN A 402 -20.63 -3.84 19.60
C ASN A 402 -20.16 -2.41 19.23
N THR A 403 -20.04 -2.12 17.93
CA THR A 403 -19.45 -0.89 17.39
C THR A 403 -20.58 -0.08 16.75
N PRO A 404 -21.19 0.88 17.46
CA PRO A 404 -22.53 1.37 17.14
C PRO A 404 -22.59 2.14 15.82
N ILE A 405 -21.49 2.77 15.41
CA ILE A 405 -21.31 3.44 14.13
C ILE A 405 -20.27 2.64 13.32
N GLY A 406 -20.69 2.05 12.21
CA GLY A 406 -19.82 1.33 11.29
C GLY A 406 -18.87 2.29 10.56
N VAL A 407 -19.43 3.06 9.63
CA VAL A 407 -18.72 4.07 8.82
C VAL A 407 -19.33 5.46 9.01
N ASN A 408 -18.48 6.46 9.24
CA ASN A 408 -18.83 7.88 9.24
C ASN A 408 -18.33 8.55 7.94
N SER A 409 -19.21 9.23 7.20
CA SER A 409 -18.96 9.67 5.82
C SER A 409 -19.38 11.12 5.56
N SER A 410 -18.56 11.87 4.82
CA SER A 410 -18.93 13.22 4.35
C SER A 410 -19.70 13.25 3.03
N PHE A 411 -19.86 12.11 2.36
CA PHE A 411 -20.49 12.04 1.05
C PHE A 411 -21.97 12.48 1.09
N ALA A 412 -22.31 13.49 0.28
CA ALA A 412 -23.63 14.07 0.16
C ALA A 412 -24.06 14.20 -1.32
N THR A 413 -25.26 14.69 -1.56
CA THR A 413 -25.75 15.03 -2.92
C THR A 413 -24.92 16.13 -3.59
N ASP A 414 -24.35 17.00 -2.78
CA ASP A 414 -23.61 18.22 -3.10
C ASP A 414 -22.14 18.14 -2.66
N SER A 415 -21.57 16.91 -2.56
CA SER A 415 -20.15 16.69 -2.24
C SER A 415 -19.23 17.61 -3.07
N ILE A 416 -18.41 18.37 -2.37
CA ILE A 416 -17.20 18.99 -2.92
C ILE A 416 -16.02 18.14 -2.45
N PRO A 417 -15.20 17.59 -3.36
CA PRO A 417 -15.43 17.43 -4.81
C PRO A 417 -16.47 16.34 -5.11
N MET A 418 -16.97 16.31 -6.35
CA MET A 418 -18.17 15.56 -6.75
C MET A 418 -18.13 14.06 -6.40
N THR A 419 -16.97 13.41 -6.53
CA THR A 419 -16.78 11.98 -6.20
C THR A 419 -15.87 11.75 -4.98
N GLY A 420 -15.50 12.82 -4.27
CA GLY A 420 -14.86 12.71 -2.96
C GLY A 420 -15.79 11.97 -1.98
N GLY A 421 -15.19 11.20 -1.06
CA GLY A 421 -15.90 10.32 -0.14
C GLY A 421 -16.50 9.06 -0.79
N THR A 422 -16.04 8.65 -1.98
CA THR A 422 -16.50 7.40 -2.62
C THR A 422 -16.26 6.22 -1.67
N LEU A 423 -17.27 5.37 -1.48
CA LEU A 423 -17.19 4.21 -0.58
C LEU A 423 -17.84 2.98 -1.25
N ILE A 424 -17.10 1.88 -1.27
CA ILE A 424 -17.61 0.55 -1.60
C ILE A 424 -17.62 -0.31 -0.34
N ILE A 425 -18.71 -1.03 -0.13
CA ILE A 425 -18.89 -2.02 0.93
C ILE A 425 -19.24 -3.34 0.27
N ASP A 426 -18.47 -4.40 0.53
CA ASP A 426 -18.70 -5.73 -0.05
C ASP A 426 -18.53 -6.83 1.04
N ASN A 427 -19.58 -7.62 1.26
CA ASN A 427 -19.62 -8.70 2.25
C ASN A 427 -19.17 -8.25 3.67
N VAL A 428 -19.83 -7.23 4.22
CA VAL A 428 -19.47 -6.64 5.52
C VAL A 428 -20.57 -6.88 6.57
N ASP A 429 -20.19 -7.49 7.69
CA ASP A 429 -21.08 -7.80 8.80
C ASP A 429 -21.22 -6.61 9.77
N PHE A 430 -22.32 -5.86 9.63
CA PHE A 430 -22.72 -4.79 10.54
C PHE A 430 -23.74 -5.23 11.60
N ALA A 431 -23.87 -6.53 11.90
CA ALA A 431 -24.81 -7.02 12.91
C ALA A 431 -24.56 -6.43 14.32
N GLY A 432 -23.30 -6.10 14.66
CA GLY A 432 -22.93 -5.43 15.90
C GLY A 432 -23.00 -3.89 15.85
N SER A 433 -23.50 -3.30 14.77
CA SER A 433 -23.68 -1.85 14.60
C SER A 433 -25.15 -1.45 14.60
N LYS A 434 -25.44 -0.27 15.16
CA LYS A 434 -26.77 0.37 15.06
C LYS A 434 -26.95 1.00 13.68
N THR A 435 -25.91 1.68 13.21
CA THR A 435 -25.86 2.36 11.91
C THR A 435 -24.60 1.88 11.18
N ALA A 436 -24.79 1.29 10.00
CA ALA A 436 -23.69 0.79 9.18
C ALA A 436 -22.95 1.93 8.47
N VAL A 437 -23.70 2.92 7.95
CA VAL A 437 -23.15 4.16 7.36
C VAL A 437 -23.97 5.35 7.85
N GLN A 438 -23.31 6.42 8.31
CA GLN A 438 -23.92 7.70 8.65
C GLN A 438 -23.28 8.87 7.89
N ASP A 439 -24.00 9.99 7.79
CA ASP A 439 -23.42 11.26 7.38
C ASP A 439 -22.58 11.88 8.51
N PHE A 440 -21.76 12.88 8.16
CA PHE A 440 -20.90 13.62 9.09
C PHE A 440 -21.66 14.41 10.18
N LYS A 441 -23.01 14.45 10.14
CA LYS A 441 -23.89 15.08 11.12
C LYS A 441 -24.57 14.05 12.03
N GLY A 442 -24.33 12.75 11.83
CA GLY A 442 -24.90 11.64 12.58
C GLY A 442 -26.26 11.14 12.05
N ALA A 443 -26.68 11.54 10.85
CA ALA A 443 -27.88 11.00 10.20
C ALA A 443 -27.58 9.62 9.58
N SER A 444 -28.42 8.63 9.86
CA SER A 444 -28.24 7.26 9.37
C SER A 444 -28.54 7.16 7.86
N ILE A 445 -27.53 6.81 7.07
CA ILE A 445 -27.64 6.55 5.62
C ILE A 445 -27.99 5.07 5.40
N LEU A 446 -27.29 4.15 6.09
CA LEU A 446 -27.51 2.71 6.03
C LEU A 446 -27.68 2.15 7.45
N ALA A 447 -28.82 1.49 7.71
CA ALA A 447 -29.06 0.83 8.99
C ALA A 447 -28.12 -0.37 9.19
N GLY A 448 -27.65 -0.56 10.43
CA GLY A 448 -26.90 -1.75 10.83
C GLY A 448 -27.80 -2.94 11.15
N GLY A 449 -27.31 -3.88 11.97
CA GLY A 449 -28.07 -5.08 12.35
C GLY A 449 -28.18 -6.15 11.25
N LYS A 450 -27.48 -5.97 10.12
CA LYS A 450 -27.43 -6.91 8.99
C LYS A 450 -26.00 -7.05 8.44
N THR A 451 -25.72 -8.17 7.77
CA THR A 451 -24.64 -8.24 6.78
C THR A 451 -25.06 -7.48 5.52
N VAL A 452 -24.15 -6.70 4.95
CA VAL A 452 -24.32 -5.98 3.68
C VAL A 452 -23.54 -6.75 2.61
N SER A 453 -24.25 -7.26 1.60
CA SER A 453 -23.65 -8.04 0.51
C SER A 453 -22.85 -7.17 -0.45
N SER A 454 -23.46 -6.09 -0.97
CA SER A 454 -22.79 -5.06 -1.74
C SER A 454 -23.56 -3.73 -1.62
N TRP A 455 -22.86 -2.64 -1.35
CA TRP A 455 -23.39 -1.29 -1.22
C TRP A 455 -22.35 -0.29 -1.70
N ALA A 456 -22.77 0.80 -2.36
CA ALA A 456 -21.86 1.80 -2.90
C ALA A 456 -22.40 3.22 -2.78
N GLN A 457 -21.49 4.18 -2.58
CA GLN A 457 -21.72 5.60 -2.86
C GLN A 457 -20.64 6.17 -3.78
N GLY A 458 -21.06 6.96 -4.77
CA GLY A 458 -20.18 7.57 -5.78
C GLY A 458 -20.87 7.63 -7.14
N HIS A 459 -20.09 7.50 -8.23
CA HIS A 459 -20.63 7.35 -9.58
C HIS A 459 -20.54 5.91 -10.07
N ALA A 460 -21.58 5.46 -10.77
CA ALA A 460 -21.66 4.16 -11.40
C ALA A 460 -21.90 4.30 -12.92
N VAL A 461 -21.21 3.48 -13.70
CA VAL A 461 -21.36 3.35 -15.16
C VAL A 461 -21.44 1.86 -15.53
N ALA A 462 -22.61 1.42 -15.97
CA ALA A 462 -22.74 0.15 -16.69
C ALA A 462 -22.38 0.37 -18.17
N ALA A 463 -21.71 -0.57 -18.81
CA ALA A 463 -21.29 -0.44 -20.20
C ALA A 463 -22.48 -0.17 -21.14
N GLY A 464 -22.38 0.89 -21.94
CA GLY A 464 -23.45 1.33 -22.84
C GLY A 464 -24.62 2.09 -22.18
N SER A 465 -24.59 2.29 -20.86
CA SER A 465 -25.62 3.02 -20.10
C SER A 465 -25.19 4.44 -19.73
N GLU A 466 -26.13 5.27 -19.27
CA GLU A 466 -25.81 6.60 -18.73
C GLU A 466 -25.16 6.54 -17.33
N LYS A 467 -24.33 7.53 -17.00
CA LYS A 467 -23.70 7.69 -15.69
C LYS A 467 -24.75 8.02 -14.63
N THR A 468 -24.77 7.26 -13.54
CA THR A 468 -25.64 7.52 -12.38
C THR A 468 -24.82 7.84 -11.13
N ARG A 469 -25.41 8.63 -10.21
CA ARG A 469 -24.89 8.77 -8.84
C ARG A 469 -25.61 7.76 -7.95
N VAL A 470 -24.84 6.97 -7.20
CA VAL A 470 -25.34 5.95 -6.28
C VAL A 470 -25.05 6.33 -4.84
N GLN A 471 -25.92 5.87 -3.94
CA GLN A 471 -25.72 5.80 -2.48
C GLN A 471 -26.73 4.77 -1.94
N GLY A 472 -26.42 3.48 -2.07
CA GLY A 472 -27.39 2.41 -1.83
C GLY A 472 -26.85 0.99 -2.01
N ASP A 473 -27.66 -0.01 -1.65
CA ASP A 473 -27.36 -1.43 -1.90
C ASP A 473 -27.20 -1.65 -3.43
N VAL A 474 -26.19 -2.40 -3.88
CA VAL A 474 -25.93 -2.65 -5.31
C VAL A 474 -26.84 -3.76 -5.80
N VAL A 475 -27.87 -3.39 -6.56
CA VAL A 475 -28.84 -4.31 -7.17
C VAL A 475 -28.17 -5.11 -8.29
N ASP A 476 -28.50 -6.40 -8.39
CA ASP A 476 -28.02 -7.35 -9.40
C ASP A 476 -26.49 -7.43 -9.56
N ALA A 477 -25.75 -7.19 -8.46
CA ALA A 477 -24.30 -7.36 -8.42
C ALA A 477 -23.91 -8.79 -8.85
N PRO A 478 -22.91 -8.96 -9.75
CA PRO A 478 -22.58 -10.27 -10.31
C PRO A 478 -22.04 -11.23 -9.25
N LYS A 479 -22.25 -12.53 -9.45
CA LYS A 479 -21.73 -13.57 -8.56
C LYS A 479 -20.22 -13.70 -8.74
N LYS A 480 -19.45 -13.46 -7.67
CA LYS A 480 -18.01 -13.76 -7.57
C LYS A 480 -17.75 -15.23 -7.98
N PRO A 481 -16.75 -15.52 -8.82
CA PRO A 481 -16.48 -16.89 -9.27
C PRO A 481 -15.91 -17.71 -8.13
N GLU A 482 -16.40 -18.95 -7.96
CA GLU A 482 -16.04 -19.82 -6.83
C GLU A 482 -14.55 -20.20 -6.81
N SER A 483 -13.86 -20.08 -7.94
CA SER A 483 -12.41 -20.23 -8.08
C SER A 483 -11.60 -19.17 -7.31
N LEU A 484 -12.10 -17.93 -7.19
CA LEU A 484 -11.43 -16.85 -6.46
C LEU A 484 -11.71 -16.85 -4.95
N LEU A 485 -12.56 -17.76 -4.46
CA LEU A 485 -13.06 -17.75 -3.09
C LEU A 485 -12.34 -18.76 -2.16
N GLY A 486 -12.15 -18.35 -0.91
CA GLY A 486 -11.73 -19.21 0.18
C GLY A 486 -12.84 -20.13 0.69
N LYS A 487 -12.50 -21.04 1.61
CA LYS A 487 -13.44 -22.00 2.23
C LYS A 487 -14.55 -21.34 3.05
N ASP A 488 -14.42 -20.05 3.34
CA ASP A 488 -15.36 -19.21 4.07
C ASP A 488 -16.23 -18.34 3.13
N GLY A 489 -16.11 -18.49 1.81
CA GLY A 489 -16.87 -17.75 0.79
C GLY A 489 -16.37 -16.33 0.52
N ARG A 490 -15.25 -15.92 1.12
CA ARG A 490 -14.61 -14.61 0.91
C ARG A 490 -13.56 -14.68 -0.18
N PHE A 491 -13.04 -13.55 -0.68
CA PHE A 491 -11.87 -13.63 -1.58
C PHE A 491 -10.69 -14.24 -0.83
N PHE A 492 -10.04 -15.24 -1.43
CA PHE A 492 -8.92 -15.94 -0.79
C PHE A 492 -7.76 -14.99 -0.48
N GLU A 493 -7.15 -15.17 0.68
CA GLU A 493 -5.97 -14.43 1.14
C GLU A 493 -5.02 -15.33 1.93
N ARG A 494 -3.71 -15.03 1.85
CA ARG A 494 -2.66 -15.74 2.58
C ARG A 494 -1.51 -14.77 2.84
N SER A 495 -1.14 -14.57 4.10
CA SER A 495 0.02 -13.76 4.47
C SER A 495 1.36 -14.39 4.12
N LYS A 496 2.38 -13.53 3.96
CA LYS A 496 3.77 -13.93 3.78
C LYS A 496 4.16 -14.99 4.82
N PRO A 497 4.51 -16.22 4.40
CA PRO A 497 4.94 -17.25 5.33
C PRO A 497 6.26 -16.85 5.99
N GLN A 498 6.36 -17.01 7.30
CA GLN A 498 7.59 -16.69 8.04
C GLN A 498 8.32 -17.93 8.53
N TYR A 499 7.79 -19.11 8.21
CA TYR A 499 8.39 -20.43 8.44
C TYR A 499 8.77 -20.67 9.92
N GLU A 500 7.89 -20.20 10.81
CA GLU A 500 8.06 -20.12 12.26
C GLU A 500 8.41 -21.47 12.91
N THR A 501 7.89 -22.56 12.35
CA THR A 501 8.08 -23.94 12.82
C THR A 501 9.13 -24.73 12.04
N VAL A 502 9.91 -24.08 11.16
CA VAL A 502 10.97 -24.72 10.37
C VAL A 502 12.32 -24.51 11.05
N GLU A 503 13.01 -25.60 11.35
CA GLU A 503 14.34 -25.60 11.97
C GLU A 503 15.39 -24.87 11.12
N ALA A 504 16.30 -24.11 11.72
CA ALA A 504 17.33 -23.35 11.00
C ALA A 504 18.20 -24.21 10.05
N SER A 505 18.43 -25.49 10.39
CA SER A 505 19.18 -26.44 9.56
C SER A 505 18.47 -26.84 8.25
N LYS A 506 17.19 -26.51 8.09
CA LYS A 506 16.39 -26.70 6.87
C LYS A 506 16.49 -25.53 5.88
N PHE A 507 17.05 -24.40 6.30
CA PHE A 507 17.40 -23.29 5.43
C PHE A 507 18.79 -23.53 4.83
N LYS A 508 18.86 -23.57 3.50
CA LYS A 508 20.10 -23.79 2.76
C LYS A 508 20.60 -22.47 2.23
N SER A 509 21.72 -21.98 2.75
CA SER A 509 22.41 -20.79 2.24
C SER A 509 22.78 -21.00 0.77
N LEU A 510 22.38 -20.05 -0.08
CA LEU A 510 22.74 -19.98 -1.49
C LEU A 510 24.26 -19.76 -1.66
N LYS A 511 24.90 -19.05 -0.74
CA LYS A 511 26.37 -18.88 -0.73
C LYS A 511 27.11 -20.15 -0.33
N ASP A 512 26.59 -20.94 0.61
CA ASP A 512 27.14 -22.28 0.91
C ASP A 512 26.91 -23.29 -0.23
N ALA A 513 25.89 -23.10 -1.07
CA ALA A 513 25.74 -23.84 -2.33
C ALA A 513 26.77 -23.43 -3.41
N GLY A 514 27.51 -22.34 -3.20
CA GLY A 514 28.66 -21.91 -3.99
C GLY A 514 28.54 -20.51 -4.60
N ALA A 515 27.40 -19.83 -4.46
CA ALA A 515 27.19 -18.50 -5.03
C ALA A 515 28.04 -17.41 -4.33
N LYS A 516 28.16 -16.24 -4.94
CA LYS A 516 28.89 -15.09 -4.39
C LYS A 516 27.95 -13.97 -3.96
N GLY A 517 27.00 -13.60 -4.81
CA GLY A 517 26.14 -12.44 -4.61
C GLY A 517 26.95 -11.13 -4.57
N ASP A 518 28.03 -11.05 -5.36
CA ASP A 518 29.03 -9.96 -5.36
C ASP A 518 28.84 -8.92 -6.49
N GLY A 519 27.73 -9.03 -7.25
CA GLY A 519 27.37 -8.15 -8.34
C GLY A 519 28.20 -8.32 -9.63
N LYS A 520 29.05 -9.35 -9.70
CA LYS A 520 30.07 -9.52 -10.76
C LYS A 520 30.25 -10.97 -11.22
N THR A 521 30.25 -11.92 -10.30
CA THR A 521 30.37 -13.35 -10.58
C THR A 521 29.04 -13.89 -11.09
N ASP A 522 29.08 -14.66 -12.18
CA ASP A 522 27.94 -15.41 -12.69
C ASP A 522 27.57 -16.54 -11.72
N ASP A 523 26.48 -16.33 -10.98
CA ASP A 523 25.98 -17.25 -9.96
C ASP A 523 24.94 -18.23 -10.50
N THR A 524 24.61 -18.17 -11.81
CA THR A 524 23.59 -19.00 -12.47
C THR A 524 23.76 -20.49 -12.16
N ALA A 525 24.99 -21.01 -12.28
CA ALA A 525 25.28 -22.41 -12.03
C ALA A 525 25.10 -22.80 -10.55
N ALA A 526 25.43 -21.89 -9.61
CA ALA A 526 25.25 -22.10 -8.19
C ALA A 526 23.77 -22.05 -7.78
N ILE A 527 22.98 -21.12 -8.33
CA ILE A 527 21.53 -21.03 -8.12
C ILE A 527 20.83 -22.30 -8.63
N LYS A 528 21.14 -22.72 -9.87
CA LYS A 528 20.60 -23.97 -10.45
C LYS A 528 20.95 -25.19 -9.60
N LYS A 529 22.20 -25.29 -9.13
CA LYS A 529 22.64 -26.36 -8.23
C LYS A 529 21.91 -26.32 -6.89
N ALA A 530 21.77 -25.16 -6.26
CA ALA A 530 21.08 -25.02 -4.99
C ALA A 530 19.62 -25.51 -5.08
N ILE A 531 18.89 -25.08 -6.11
CA ILE A 531 17.52 -25.51 -6.39
C ILE A 531 17.44 -27.02 -6.69
N ALA A 532 18.42 -27.56 -7.42
CA ALA A 532 18.51 -28.99 -7.71
C ALA A 532 18.77 -29.84 -6.45
N ASP A 533 19.58 -29.35 -5.51
CA ASP A 533 20.00 -30.07 -4.30
C ASP A 533 18.98 -30.00 -3.14
N LEU A 534 18.06 -29.02 -3.10
CA LEU A 534 17.01 -28.93 -2.06
C LEU A 534 16.27 -30.27 -1.86
N GLN A 535 16.07 -30.70 -0.62
CA GLN A 535 15.21 -31.85 -0.29
C GLN A 535 13.80 -31.39 0.15
N ASP A 536 12.88 -32.33 0.29
CA ASP A 536 11.52 -32.04 0.76
C ASP A 536 11.53 -31.39 2.16
N GLY A 537 10.75 -30.31 2.30
CA GLY A 537 10.69 -29.50 3.53
C GLY A 537 11.92 -28.62 3.78
N GLU A 538 12.81 -28.46 2.80
CA GLU A 538 13.95 -27.53 2.87
C GLU A 538 13.64 -26.25 2.10
N ILE A 539 14.27 -25.14 2.51
CA ILE A 539 14.02 -23.79 1.98
C ILE A 539 15.35 -23.21 1.50
N LEU A 540 15.38 -22.61 0.32
CA LEU A 540 16.53 -21.85 -0.16
C LEU A 540 16.57 -20.50 0.57
N PHE A 541 17.56 -20.32 1.43
CA PHE A 541 17.90 -19.02 2.00
C PHE A 541 18.84 -18.31 1.04
N ALA A 542 18.31 -17.32 0.31
CA ALA A 542 19.15 -16.41 -0.44
C ALA A 542 19.76 -15.43 0.57
N ASP A 543 21.02 -15.67 0.94
CA ASP A 543 21.80 -14.73 1.77
C ASP A 543 21.87 -13.37 1.05
N HIS A 544 22.00 -12.25 1.77
CA HIS A 544 21.94 -10.96 1.09
C HIS A 544 23.08 -10.79 0.07
N GLY A 545 22.74 -10.29 -1.12
CA GLY A 545 23.70 -10.13 -2.21
C GLY A 545 23.04 -9.72 -3.52
N SER A 546 23.88 -9.46 -4.51
CA SER A 546 23.50 -9.18 -5.89
C SER A 546 24.05 -10.29 -6.79
N TYR A 547 23.18 -11.23 -7.15
CA TYR A 547 23.51 -12.45 -7.88
C TYR A 547 23.35 -12.22 -9.38
N ILE A 548 24.43 -12.38 -10.16
CA ILE A 548 24.34 -12.24 -11.62
C ILE A 548 23.78 -13.53 -12.23
N VAL A 549 22.80 -13.37 -13.13
CA VAL A 549 22.14 -14.45 -13.86
C VAL A 549 22.32 -14.24 -15.37
N SER A 550 22.96 -15.19 -16.04
CA SER A 550 23.25 -15.17 -17.48
C SER A 550 22.38 -16.14 -18.30
N ASP A 551 21.70 -17.08 -17.64
CA ASP A 551 20.88 -18.12 -18.27
C ASP A 551 19.70 -18.54 -17.37
N THR A 552 18.59 -18.95 -18.00
CA THR A 552 17.27 -19.22 -17.40
C THR A 552 17.34 -20.13 -16.17
N ILE A 553 16.91 -19.64 -15.01
CA ILE A 553 16.65 -20.41 -13.80
C ILE A 553 15.24 -21.02 -13.88
N THR A 554 15.16 -22.27 -14.35
CA THR A 554 13.91 -23.03 -14.35
C THR A 554 13.65 -23.64 -12.97
N ILE A 555 12.46 -23.41 -12.41
CA ILE A 555 11.97 -24.03 -11.19
C ILE A 555 11.19 -25.30 -11.57
N PRO A 556 11.64 -26.51 -11.17
CA PRO A 556 10.87 -27.72 -11.42
C PRO A 556 9.66 -27.76 -10.49
N ALA A 557 8.44 -27.63 -11.03
CA ALA A 557 7.21 -27.53 -10.24
C ALA A 557 7.06 -28.69 -9.23
N ALA A 558 7.44 -29.91 -9.63
CA ALA A 558 7.39 -31.11 -8.79
C ALA A 558 8.28 -31.05 -7.52
N LYS A 559 9.22 -30.08 -7.41
CA LYS A 559 10.06 -29.87 -6.23
C LYS A 559 9.46 -28.93 -5.18
N ASN A 560 8.30 -28.32 -5.43
CA ASN A 560 7.58 -27.48 -4.45
C ASN A 560 8.46 -26.39 -3.81
N VAL A 561 9.30 -25.73 -4.63
CA VAL A 561 10.47 -24.94 -4.18
C VAL A 561 10.05 -23.73 -3.36
N LYS A 562 10.80 -23.47 -2.28
CA LYS A 562 10.62 -22.31 -1.40
C LYS A 562 11.90 -21.49 -1.34
N ILE A 563 11.79 -20.17 -1.49
CA ILE A 563 12.89 -19.21 -1.47
C ILE A 563 12.54 -18.07 -0.51
N VAL A 564 13.45 -17.74 0.39
CA VAL A 564 13.37 -16.54 1.23
C VAL A 564 14.71 -15.81 1.20
N GLY A 565 14.68 -14.51 0.95
CA GLY A 565 15.87 -13.67 0.94
C GLY A 565 16.16 -13.02 2.29
N GLU A 566 17.41 -12.66 2.50
CA GLU A 566 17.82 -11.79 3.61
C GLU A 566 17.54 -10.33 3.22
N ILE A 567 16.55 -9.71 3.89
CA ILE A 567 15.89 -8.43 3.57
C ILE A 567 15.34 -8.34 2.13
N TYR A 568 16.20 -8.15 1.13
CA TYR A 568 15.85 -8.02 -0.29
C TYR A 568 16.98 -8.54 -1.16
N SER A 569 17.10 -9.87 -1.25
CA SER A 569 18.17 -10.50 -2.03
C SER A 569 17.94 -10.36 -3.53
N THR A 570 18.92 -9.82 -4.25
CA THR A 570 18.72 -9.27 -5.60
C THR A 570 19.34 -10.15 -6.69
N PHE A 571 18.56 -10.47 -7.72
CA PHE A 571 18.99 -11.25 -8.88
C PHE A 571 19.00 -10.38 -10.14
N LEU A 572 20.13 -10.28 -10.84
CA LEU A 572 20.35 -9.36 -11.96
C LEU A 572 20.60 -10.13 -13.27
N ALA A 573 19.64 -10.05 -14.20
CA ALA A 573 19.76 -10.62 -15.54
C ALA A 573 20.75 -9.82 -16.41
N THR A 574 21.64 -10.50 -17.13
CA THR A 574 22.59 -9.87 -18.07
C THR A 574 23.12 -10.85 -19.13
N GLY A 575 23.83 -10.35 -20.14
CA GLY A 575 24.53 -11.16 -21.13
C GLY A 575 23.69 -11.58 -22.35
N GLU A 576 24.35 -12.24 -23.31
CA GLU A 576 23.86 -12.44 -24.68
C GLU A 576 22.49 -13.13 -24.77
N LYS A 577 22.19 -14.09 -23.88
CA LYS A 577 20.90 -14.80 -23.87
C LYS A 577 19.70 -13.88 -23.62
N PHE A 578 19.90 -12.77 -22.91
CA PHE A 578 18.87 -11.76 -22.67
C PHE A 578 19.04 -10.52 -23.58
N GLY A 579 19.87 -10.62 -24.63
CA GLY A 579 20.21 -9.52 -25.53
C GLY A 579 19.28 -9.29 -26.72
N ASP A 580 18.33 -10.20 -26.99
CA ASP A 580 17.45 -10.14 -28.18
C ASP A 580 15.96 -9.92 -27.81
N MET A 581 15.43 -8.74 -28.14
CA MET A 581 14.02 -8.39 -27.94
C MET A 581 13.05 -9.01 -28.96
N GLU A 582 13.54 -9.55 -30.07
CA GLU A 582 12.71 -10.27 -31.04
C GLU A 582 12.48 -11.73 -30.58
N ASN A 583 13.46 -12.30 -29.89
CA ASN A 583 13.43 -13.66 -29.31
C ASN A 583 13.56 -13.66 -27.77
N PRO A 584 12.64 -13.00 -27.04
CA PRO A 584 12.75 -12.85 -25.59
C PRO A 584 12.57 -14.18 -24.85
N VAL A 585 13.25 -14.33 -23.71
CA VAL A 585 13.33 -15.57 -22.93
C VAL A 585 13.26 -15.31 -21.41
N PRO A 586 12.74 -16.26 -20.62
CA PRO A 586 12.64 -16.14 -19.17
C PRO A 586 13.99 -16.13 -18.47
N VAL A 587 14.15 -15.24 -17.49
CA VAL A 587 15.23 -15.25 -16.50
C VAL A 587 14.87 -16.25 -15.40
N TRP A 588 13.72 -16.06 -14.75
CA TRP A 588 13.09 -17.07 -13.89
C TRP A 588 11.93 -17.74 -14.63
N GLN A 589 11.92 -19.06 -14.67
CA GLN A 589 10.85 -19.84 -15.32
C GLN A 589 10.19 -20.74 -14.28
N VAL A 590 9.05 -20.31 -13.72
CA VAL A 590 8.40 -20.95 -12.58
C VAL A 590 7.47 -22.06 -13.09
N GLY A 591 8.04 -23.25 -13.29
CA GLY A 591 7.46 -24.35 -14.08
C GLY A 591 8.03 -24.36 -15.52
N GLU A 592 8.23 -25.53 -16.11
CA GLU A 592 8.82 -25.68 -17.45
C GLU A 592 7.85 -25.28 -18.57
N LYS A 593 6.54 -25.42 -18.33
CA LYS A 593 5.47 -25.10 -19.28
C LYS A 593 4.18 -24.73 -18.57
N SER A 594 3.40 -23.86 -19.19
CA SER A 594 2.11 -23.38 -18.66
C SER A 594 1.18 -24.54 -18.27
N GLY A 595 0.75 -24.56 -17.00
CA GLY A 595 -0.12 -25.59 -16.42
C GLY A 595 0.58 -26.67 -15.60
N ASP A 596 1.91 -26.63 -15.47
CA ASP A 596 2.69 -27.56 -14.63
C ASP A 596 2.22 -27.55 -13.18
N LYS A 597 2.14 -28.74 -12.56
CA LYS A 597 1.52 -28.93 -11.24
C LYS A 597 2.58 -29.04 -10.15
N GLY A 598 2.40 -28.25 -9.09
CA GLY A 598 3.27 -28.18 -7.91
C GLY A 598 3.07 -26.87 -7.16
N ALA A 599 3.92 -26.59 -6.18
CA ALA A 599 3.96 -25.35 -5.40
C ALA A 599 5.20 -24.50 -5.70
N PHE A 600 5.15 -23.20 -5.39
CA PHE A 600 6.31 -22.31 -5.40
C PHE A 600 6.08 -21.15 -4.43
N GLU A 601 7.02 -20.88 -3.53
CA GLU A 601 6.96 -19.72 -2.64
C GLU A 601 8.25 -18.92 -2.77
N MET A 602 8.16 -17.62 -3.02
CA MET A 602 9.32 -16.71 -3.02
C MET A 602 9.00 -15.44 -2.23
N SER A 603 9.97 -15.01 -1.41
CA SER A 603 9.80 -13.86 -0.52
C SER A 603 11.08 -13.11 -0.19
N ASP A 604 10.95 -11.83 0.19
CA ASP A 604 12.05 -10.97 0.65
C ASP A 604 13.19 -10.85 -0.41
N CYS A 605 12.81 -10.64 -1.67
CA CYS A 605 13.68 -10.72 -2.85
C CYS A 605 13.46 -9.58 -3.87
N ILE A 606 14.45 -9.33 -4.74
CA ILE A 606 14.34 -8.43 -5.91
C ILE A 606 14.83 -9.16 -7.17
N ILE A 607 14.17 -8.94 -8.30
CA ILE A 607 14.60 -9.38 -9.64
C ILE A 607 14.77 -8.15 -10.54
N GLY A 608 15.90 -8.04 -11.23
CA GLY A 608 16.23 -6.88 -12.05
C GLY A 608 17.20 -7.20 -13.17
N THR A 609 17.84 -6.17 -13.70
CA THR A 609 18.80 -6.29 -14.80
C THR A 609 20.12 -5.60 -14.44
N GLN A 610 21.24 -6.21 -14.85
CA GLN A 610 22.48 -5.47 -15.07
C GLN A 610 22.54 -5.23 -16.58
N GLY A 611 22.00 -4.09 -17.00
CA GLY A 611 21.55 -3.83 -18.36
C GLY A 611 22.65 -3.46 -19.37
N PRO A 612 22.23 -3.24 -20.63
CA PRO A 612 20.86 -3.47 -21.14
C PRO A 612 20.54 -4.98 -21.27
N ALA A 613 19.29 -5.37 -20.99
CA ALA A 613 18.83 -6.77 -21.09
C ALA A 613 17.50 -6.88 -21.86
N PRO A 614 17.45 -6.39 -23.12
CA PRO A 614 16.21 -6.09 -23.85
C PRO A 614 15.35 -7.31 -24.21
N GLY A 615 15.88 -8.53 -24.12
CA GLY A 615 15.20 -9.80 -24.31
C GLY A 615 14.78 -10.52 -23.01
N ALA A 616 15.08 -9.96 -21.83
CA ALA A 616 14.72 -10.59 -20.56
C ALA A 616 13.22 -10.51 -20.29
N ILE A 617 12.58 -11.66 -20.09
CA ILE A 617 11.32 -11.78 -19.33
C ILE A 617 11.74 -12.11 -17.90
N LEU A 618 11.64 -11.16 -16.96
CA LEU A 618 12.27 -11.34 -15.63
C LEU A 618 11.66 -12.51 -14.86
N MET A 619 10.35 -12.75 -14.99
CA MET A 619 9.72 -14.00 -14.57
C MET A 619 8.62 -14.45 -15.55
N GLU A 620 8.73 -15.68 -16.04
CA GLU A 620 7.64 -16.41 -16.69
C GLU A 620 7.02 -17.38 -15.67
N TRP A 621 5.74 -17.20 -15.39
CA TRP A 621 4.98 -17.95 -14.40
C TRP A 621 4.09 -18.97 -15.08
N ASN A 622 4.48 -20.24 -14.96
CA ASN A 622 3.88 -21.39 -15.64
C ASN A 622 3.08 -22.30 -14.70
N ILE A 623 3.45 -22.32 -13.42
CA ILE A 623 2.93 -23.25 -12.41
C ILE A 623 1.44 -23.06 -12.11
N ASN A 624 0.77 -24.15 -11.77
CA ASN A 624 -0.63 -24.20 -11.38
C ASN A 624 -0.80 -25.08 -10.12
N ALA A 625 -1.12 -24.44 -9.00
CA ALA A 625 -1.15 -25.01 -7.66
C ALA A 625 -2.57 -24.98 -7.04
N ALA A 626 -2.70 -25.38 -5.77
CA ALA A 626 -3.87 -24.99 -4.99
C ALA A 626 -3.81 -23.50 -4.60
N PRO A 627 -4.93 -22.87 -4.19
CA PRO A 627 -4.97 -21.46 -3.79
C PRO A 627 -3.86 -21.10 -2.79
N GLY A 628 -2.99 -20.15 -3.18
CA GLY A 628 -1.88 -19.67 -2.37
C GLY A 628 -0.68 -20.60 -2.21
N GLU A 629 -0.64 -21.78 -2.84
CA GLU A 629 0.54 -22.68 -2.84
C GLU A 629 1.60 -22.29 -3.89
N ALA A 630 1.21 -21.53 -4.92
CA ALA A 630 2.14 -20.83 -5.82
C ALA A 630 1.98 -19.32 -5.60
N ALA A 631 3.00 -18.65 -5.07
CA ALA A 631 2.87 -17.28 -4.60
C ALA A 631 4.18 -16.47 -4.46
N LEU A 632 4.04 -15.14 -4.53
CA LEU A 632 5.08 -14.13 -4.24
C LEU A 632 4.62 -13.19 -3.11
N TRP A 633 5.53 -12.89 -2.16
CA TRP A 633 5.32 -11.88 -1.10
C TRP A 633 6.56 -11.00 -0.92
N ASP A 634 6.43 -9.68 -0.80
CA ASP A 634 7.58 -8.75 -0.68
C ASP A 634 8.71 -9.13 -1.67
N THR A 635 8.30 -9.43 -2.91
CA THR A 635 9.18 -9.81 -4.01
C THR A 635 8.94 -8.82 -5.13
N HIS A 636 9.96 -8.04 -5.45
CA HIS A 636 9.82 -6.87 -6.32
C HIS A 636 10.66 -7.02 -7.59
N PHE A 637 10.24 -6.36 -8.66
CA PHE A 637 10.98 -6.26 -9.91
C PHE A 637 11.50 -4.84 -10.05
N ARG A 638 12.81 -4.66 -10.20
CA ARG A 638 13.47 -3.35 -10.14
C ARG A 638 14.44 -3.17 -11.31
N VAL A 639 14.06 -2.37 -12.30
CA VAL A 639 14.75 -2.26 -13.59
C VAL A 639 15.39 -0.87 -13.74
N GLY A 640 16.71 -0.81 -13.59
CA GLY A 640 17.50 0.42 -13.57
C GLY A 640 17.33 1.24 -12.27
N GLY A 641 17.99 2.42 -12.23
CA GLY A 641 17.87 3.40 -11.15
C GLY A 641 18.65 3.12 -9.87
N TYR A 642 19.54 2.13 -9.84
CA TYR A 642 20.34 1.81 -8.65
C TYR A 642 21.70 1.23 -9.00
N GLU A 643 22.60 1.22 -8.02
CA GLU A 643 24.00 0.87 -8.24
C GLU A 643 24.18 -0.58 -8.73
N GLY A 644 25.12 -0.77 -9.65
CA GLY A 644 25.38 -2.07 -10.28
C GLY A 644 24.41 -2.48 -11.39
N THR A 645 23.39 -1.67 -11.71
CA THR A 645 22.50 -1.90 -12.86
C THR A 645 23.13 -1.49 -14.21
N LYS A 646 24.05 -0.52 -14.21
CA LYS A 646 24.54 0.19 -15.42
C LYS A 646 23.43 0.97 -16.16
N LEU A 647 22.31 1.23 -15.49
CA LEU A 647 21.11 1.88 -16.00
C LEU A 647 20.77 3.06 -15.06
N GLN A 648 21.65 4.06 -15.02
CA GLN A 648 21.72 5.07 -13.96
C GLN A 648 21.87 6.48 -14.54
N ALA A 649 21.79 7.51 -13.70
CA ALA A 649 21.90 8.93 -14.12
C ALA A 649 23.15 9.20 -14.99
N SER A 650 24.27 8.54 -14.68
CA SER A 650 25.53 8.56 -15.46
C SER A 650 25.42 8.31 -16.98
N ASN A 651 24.38 7.61 -17.45
CA ASN A 651 24.19 7.28 -18.86
C ASN A 651 22.73 7.36 -19.36
N CYS A 652 21.76 7.52 -18.44
CA CYS A 652 20.32 7.52 -18.72
C CYS A 652 19.58 8.75 -18.18
N GLU A 653 20.27 9.84 -17.81
CA GLU A 653 19.62 11.11 -17.41
C GLU A 653 18.68 11.67 -18.50
N LYS A 654 17.52 12.15 -18.07
CA LYS A 654 16.46 12.70 -18.93
C LYS A 654 16.92 13.82 -19.86
N ASN A 655 16.34 13.91 -21.06
CA ASN A 655 16.59 15.00 -22.01
C ASN A 655 15.31 15.63 -22.60
N PRO A 656 14.45 16.26 -21.77
CA PRO A 656 13.20 16.87 -22.24
C PRO A 656 13.39 18.06 -23.19
N ASN A 657 14.60 18.61 -23.28
CA ASN A 657 14.90 19.81 -24.07
C ASN A 657 15.12 19.54 -25.57
N SER A 658 15.12 18.27 -25.99
CA SER A 658 15.26 17.88 -27.40
C SER A 658 14.45 16.63 -27.72
N THR A 659 14.05 16.46 -28.98
CA THR A 659 13.42 15.21 -29.43
C THR A 659 14.50 14.15 -29.66
N HIS A 660 14.38 13.00 -29.00
CA HIS A 660 15.33 11.89 -29.11
C HIS A 660 14.63 10.54 -29.34
N THR A 661 15.39 9.58 -29.84
CA THR A 661 15.02 8.16 -29.79
C THR A 661 15.36 7.59 -28.42
N ALA A 662 14.89 6.37 -28.11
CA ALA A 662 15.38 5.62 -26.96
C ALA A 662 16.90 5.35 -27.08
N ASN A 663 17.65 5.56 -26.00
CA ASN A 663 19.05 5.13 -25.90
C ASN A 663 19.12 3.58 -25.76
N PRO A 664 19.80 2.85 -26.67
CA PRO A 664 19.95 1.40 -26.57
C PRO A 664 20.65 0.92 -25.29
N GLU A 665 21.53 1.73 -24.69
CA GLU A 665 22.20 1.40 -23.43
C GLU A 665 21.25 1.45 -22.23
N CYS A 666 20.13 2.17 -22.34
CA CYS A 666 19.15 2.38 -21.28
C CYS A 666 17.91 1.47 -21.40
N ILE A 667 17.98 0.41 -22.21
CA ILE A 667 16.87 -0.55 -22.36
C ILE A 667 16.88 -1.54 -21.18
N GLY A 668 15.77 -1.57 -20.45
CA GLY A 668 15.57 -2.35 -19.23
C GLY A 668 15.43 -3.84 -19.48
N SER A 669 14.17 -4.32 -19.52
CA SER A 669 13.81 -5.70 -19.86
C SER A 669 12.70 -5.74 -20.92
N PHE A 670 12.42 -6.92 -21.49
CA PHE A 670 11.29 -7.12 -22.40
C PHE A 670 9.94 -7.08 -21.64
N MET A 671 9.90 -7.72 -20.47
CA MET A 671 8.73 -7.83 -19.61
C MET A 671 9.14 -8.17 -18.18
N GLN A 672 8.48 -7.58 -17.17
CA GLN A 672 8.78 -7.88 -15.77
C GLN A 672 8.11 -9.19 -15.30
N LEU A 673 6.80 -9.40 -15.57
CA LEU A 673 6.11 -10.65 -15.21
C LEU A 673 5.13 -11.15 -16.31
N HIS A 674 5.22 -12.42 -16.66
CA HIS A 674 4.27 -13.11 -17.56
C HIS A 674 3.52 -14.23 -16.82
N VAL A 675 2.25 -14.03 -16.50
CA VAL A 675 1.37 -15.03 -15.88
C VAL A 675 0.62 -15.81 -16.97
N THR A 676 1.18 -16.95 -17.37
CA THR A 676 0.81 -17.66 -18.60
C THR A 676 -0.55 -18.39 -18.50
N LYS A 677 -1.13 -18.75 -19.66
CA LYS A 677 -2.54 -19.13 -19.80
C LYS A 677 -3.07 -20.23 -18.87
N GLN A 678 -2.31 -21.30 -18.62
CA GLN A 678 -2.74 -22.40 -17.75
C GLN A 678 -2.16 -22.31 -16.33
N SER A 679 -1.39 -21.26 -16.01
CA SER A 679 -0.87 -21.00 -14.66
C SER A 679 -1.95 -20.46 -13.71
N ASN A 680 -1.68 -20.44 -12.40
CA ASN A 680 -2.47 -19.73 -11.39
C ASN A 680 -1.54 -19.22 -10.26
N GLY A 681 -1.96 -18.28 -9.41
CA GLY A 681 -1.04 -17.76 -8.38
C GLY A 681 -1.55 -16.63 -7.48
N TYR A 682 -0.80 -16.35 -6.42
CA TYR A 682 -1.10 -15.33 -5.41
C TYR A 682 0.06 -14.34 -5.26
N PHE A 683 -0.21 -13.05 -5.37
CA PHE A 683 0.83 -12.01 -5.43
C PHE A 683 0.50 -10.90 -4.43
N GLU A 684 1.33 -10.69 -3.41
CA GLU A 684 1.08 -9.73 -2.32
C GLU A 684 2.30 -8.82 -2.07
N ASN A 685 2.07 -7.50 -2.04
CA ASN A 685 3.13 -6.47 -2.01
C ASN A 685 4.20 -6.68 -3.10
N VAL A 686 3.77 -6.95 -4.33
CA VAL A 686 4.65 -7.15 -5.50
C VAL A 686 4.71 -5.86 -6.30
N TRP A 687 5.91 -5.27 -6.45
CA TRP A 687 6.11 -3.99 -7.14
C TRP A 687 6.94 -4.22 -8.40
N LEU A 688 6.43 -3.80 -9.56
CA LEU A 688 7.10 -3.88 -10.86
C LEU A 688 7.52 -2.46 -11.27
N TRP A 689 8.69 -2.02 -10.81
CA TRP A 689 9.21 -0.68 -11.06
C TRP A 689 10.25 -0.70 -12.18
N THR A 690 10.00 0.12 -13.20
CA THR A 690 11.01 0.58 -14.15
C THR A 690 11.46 1.96 -13.70
N ALA A 691 12.75 2.18 -13.51
CA ALA A 691 13.19 3.38 -12.80
C ALA A 691 12.90 4.69 -13.55
N ASP A 692 12.17 5.58 -12.87
CA ASP A 692 11.93 6.96 -13.28
C ASP A 692 12.99 7.93 -12.71
N HIS A 693 13.72 7.52 -11.66
CA HIS A 693 14.79 8.27 -11.02
C HIS A 693 15.92 7.39 -10.43
N GLU A 694 17.01 8.05 -10.04
CA GLU A 694 18.23 7.47 -9.48
C GLU A 694 18.18 7.38 -7.94
N LEU A 695 18.52 6.20 -7.40
CA LEU A 695 18.46 5.87 -5.96
C LEU A 695 19.82 5.77 -5.25
N ASP A 696 20.95 5.78 -5.95
CA ASP A 696 22.29 5.65 -5.31
C ASP A 696 23.31 6.71 -5.77
N GLN A 697 23.25 7.24 -6.99
CA GLN A 697 24.12 8.35 -7.43
C GLN A 697 23.60 9.72 -6.96
N ALA A 698 24.51 10.55 -6.44
CA ALA A 698 24.21 11.78 -5.71
C ALA A 698 23.51 12.93 -6.47
N SER A 699 23.13 12.75 -7.74
CA SER A 699 22.25 13.69 -8.44
C SER A 699 20.77 13.43 -8.15
N HIS A 700 20.40 12.18 -7.82
CA HIS A 700 19.02 11.70 -7.73
C HIS A 700 18.16 12.13 -8.95
N SER A 701 18.80 12.21 -10.12
CA SER A 701 18.17 12.67 -11.36
C SER A 701 17.04 11.75 -11.78
N GLN A 702 16.02 12.33 -12.41
CA GLN A 702 15.07 11.55 -13.21
C GLN A 702 15.75 10.98 -14.46
N ILE A 703 15.43 9.74 -14.81
CA ILE A 703 16.10 8.94 -15.83
C ILE A 703 15.14 8.28 -16.82
N ASP A 704 15.63 8.06 -18.02
CA ASP A 704 14.97 7.43 -19.16
C ASP A 704 15.33 5.93 -19.22
N ILE A 705 14.63 5.07 -18.46
CA ILE A 705 14.78 3.60 -18.58
C ILE A 705 13.65 3.01 -19.43
N TYR A 706 14.02 2.41 -20.56
CA TYR A 706 13.05 1.86 -21.52
C TYR A 706 12.78 0.38 -21.23
N ASN A 707 11.83 0.08 -20.35
CA ASN A 707 11.32 -1.28 -20.15
C ASN A 707 10.09 -1.55 -21.03
N GLY A 708 9.96 -2.73 -21.63
CA GLY A 708 8.89 -2.99 -22.60
C GLY A 708 7.50 -3.03 -21.95
N ARG A 709 7.33 -3.90 -20.96
CA ARG A 709 6.03 -4.31 -20.40
C ARG A 709 6.17 -4.57 -18.90
N GLY A 710 5.17 -4.18 -18.12
CA GLY A 710 5.06 -4.55 -16.72
C GLY A 710 4.61 -6.01 -16.60
N MET A 711 3.30 -6.21 -16.54
CA MET A 711 2.67 -7.51 -16.30
C MET A 711 1.73 -7.92 -17.44
N LEU A 712 1.97 -9.10 -18.05
CA LEU A 712 1.01 -9.77 -18.94
C LEU A 712 0.35 -10.94 -18.20
N VAL A 713 -0.97 -11.03 -18.25
CA VAL A 713 -1.77 -12.09 -17.61
C VAL A 713 -2.70 -12.72 -18.65
N GLU A 714 -2.49 -14.01 -18.92
CA GLU A 714 -3.36 -14.85 -19.76
C GLU A 714 -4.13 -15.91 -18.95
N SER A 715 -3.80 -16.05 -17.66
CA SER A 715 -4.30 -17.12 -16.79
C SER A 715 -5.81 -17.29 -16.86
N GLN A 716 -6.25 -18.55 -16.93
CA GLN A 716 -7.66 -18.93 -16.78
C GLN A 716 -8.11 -19.03 -15.31
N GLY A 717 -7.25 -18.60 -14.38
CA GLY A 717 -7.53 -18.43 -12.97
C GLY A 717 -7.32 -19.67 -12.09
N PRO A 718 -7.47 -19.51 -10.77
CA PRO A 718 -7.66 -18.23 -10.07
C PRO A 718 -6.34 -17.46 -9.88
N VAL A 719 -6.37 -16.13 -10.01
CA VAL A 719 -5.22 -15.28 -9.68
C VAL A 719 -5.65 -14.15 -8.77
N TRP A 720 -4.82 -13.83 -7.77
CA TRP A 720 -5.04 -12.72 -6.84
C TRP A 720 -3.83 -11.80 -6.77
N PHE A 721 -4.05 -10.50 -6.96
CA PHE A 721 -3.04 -9.45 -6.79
C PHE A 721 -3.46 -8.50 -5.64
N TYR A 722 -2.74 -8.53 -4.52
CA TYR A 722 -3.01 -7.71 -3.33
C TYR A 722 -1.92 -6.65 -3.14
N GLY A 723 -2.28 -5.37 -3.25
CA GLY A 723 -1.33 -4.27 -3.09
C GLY A 723 -0.17 -4.31 -4.08
N THR A 724 -0.45 -4.60 -5.35
CA THR A 724 0.59 -4.68 -6.38
C THR A 724 0.68 -3.39 -7.20
N ALA A 725 1.89 -2.95 -7.49
CA ALA A 725 2.16 -1.78 -8.31
C ALA A 725 2.94 -2.18 -9.57
N SER A 726 2.69 -1.52 -10.70
CA SER A 726 3.41 -1.75 -11.96
C SER A 726 3.56 -0.42 -12.70
N GLU A 727 4.78 0.00 -12.98
CA GLU A 727 5.05 1.40 -13.28
C GLU A 727 6.14 1.60 -14.35
N HIS A 728 5.97 2.68 -15.11
CA HIS A 728 6.91 3.25 -16.06
C HIS A 728 7.36 2.31 -17.20
N SER A 729 6.62 1.23 -17.49
CA SER A 729 6.82 0.42 -18.69
C SER A 729 6.24 1.06 -19.95
N GLN A 730 6.88 0.83 -21.10
CA GLN A 730 6.67 1.58 -22.34
C GLN A 730 5.30 1.32 -22.99
N LEU A 731 4.84 0.06 -23.02
CA LEU A 731 3.58 -0.33 -23.68
C LEU A 731 2.40 -0.39 -22.70
N TYR A 732 2.55 -1.13 -21.61
CA TYR A 732 1.51 -1.26 -20.59
C TYR A 732 2.09 -1.65 -19.23
N GLN A 733 1.39 -1.25 -18.17
CA GLN A 733 1.70 -1.66 -16.81
C GLN A 733 1.04 -2.99 -16.45
N TYR A 734 -0.26 -3.15 -16.75
CA TYR A 734 -1.00 -4.41 -16.68
C TYR A 734 -1.75 -4.67 -17.99
N GLN A 735 -1.65 -5.88 -18.54
CA GLN A 735 -2.52 -6.37 -19.61
C GLN A 735 -3.10 -7.74 -19.26
N PHE A 736 -4.42 -7.82 -19.20
CA PHE A 736 -5.19 -9.06 -19.08
C PHE A 736 -5.68 -9.43 -20.48
N GLN A 737 -5.22 -10.56 -21.03
CA GLN A 737 -5.47 -10.97 -22.41
C GLN A 737 -6.04 -12.39 -22.46
N GLY A 738 -7.30 -12.51 -22.89
CA GLY A 738 -8.02 -13.80 -22.85
C GLY A 738 -8.13 -14.40 -21.44
N ALA A 739 -7.91 -13.59 -20.40
CA ALA A 739 -7.77 -14.03 -19.01
C ALA A 739 -9.12 -14.31 -18.36
N LYS A 740 -9.13 -15.12 -17.30
CA LYS A 740 -10.34 -15.46 -16.56
C LYS A 740 -10.12 -15.63 -15.06
N ASP A 741 -11.15 -15.26 -14.29
CA ASP A 741 -11.22 -15.40 -12.83
C ASP A 741 -10.00 -14.79 -12.14
N ILE A 742 -9.85 -13.47 -12.31
CA ILE A 742 -8.76 -12.66 -11.77
C ILE A 742 -9.31 -11.67 -10.73
N PHE A 743 -8.73 -11.65 -9.53
CA PHE A 743 -8.90 -10.60 -8.52
C PHE A 743 -7.68 -9.69 -8.51
N TYR A 744 -7.88 -8.37 -8.40
CA TYR A 744 -6.83 -7.45 -8.00
C TYR A 744 -7.34 -6.30 -7.14
N GLY A 745 -6.60 -5.90 -6.09
CA GLY A 745 -7.05 -4.83 -5.19
C GLY A 745 -6.15 -4.56 -3.97
N ALA A 746 -5.76 -3.32 -3.67
CA ALA A 746 -5.65 -2.22 -4.63
C ALA A 746 -4.48 -2.48 -5.59
N ILE A 747 -4.59 -2.03 -6.84
CA ILE A 747 -3.41 -1.88 -7.71
C ILE A 747 -3.04 -0.40 -7.87
N GLN A 748 -1.78 -0.14 -8.23
CA GLN A 748 -1.28 1.18 -8.61
C GLN A 748 -0.49 1.09 -9.93
N THR A 749 -0.50 2.18 -10.71
CA THR A 749 0.27 2.33 -11.96
C THR A 749 0.64 3.78 -12.27
N GLU A 750 1.81 3.98 -12.86
CA GLU A 750 2.25 5.24 -13.48
C GLU A 750 2.78 5.05 -14.91
N THR A 751 2.47 6.01 -15.78
CA THR A 751 3.02 6.14 -17.14
C THR A 751 4.46 6.69 -17.10
N PRO A 752 5.41 6.19 -17.91
CA PRO A 752 6.80 6.66 -17.88
C PRO A 752 6.94 8.15 -18.25
N TYR A 753 7.72 8.89 -17.46
CA TYR A 753 7.68 10.36 -17.41
C TYR A 753 8.20 11.07 -18.66
N TYR A 754 9.06 10.40 -19.42
CA TYR A 754 9.58 10.89 -20.69
C TYR A 754 8.52 10.88 -21.81
N GLN A 755 7.49 10.03 -21.74
CA GLN A 755 6.50 9.93 -22.81
C GLN A 755 5.75 11.26 -23.04
N PRO A 756 5.46 11.65 -24.30
CA PRO A 756 5.68 10.92 -25.55
C PRO A 756 7.02 11.26 -26.26
N ASN A 757 8.12 11.44 -25.52
CA ASN A 757 9.46 11.71 -26.05
C ASN A 757 10.52 10.78 -25.42
N PRO A 758 10.80 9.58 -25.99
CA PRO A 758 10.13 8.99 -27.14
C PRO A 758 8.69 8.50 -26.82
N ASP A 759 7.89 8.31 -27.87
CA ASP A 759 6.55 7.73 -27.76
C ASP A 759 6.58 6.19 -27.63
N ALA A 760 5.45 5.59 -27.24
CA ALA A 760 5.36 4.16 -26.91
C ALA A 760 5.63 3.19 -28.08
N MET A 761 5.87 3.67 -29.31
CA MET A 761 6.18 2.81 -30.47
C MET A 761 7.65 2.37 -30.56
N VAL A 762 8.54 2.88 -29.67
CA VAL A 762 9.98 2.56 -29.64
C VAL A 762 10.45 2.40 -28.19
N PRO A 763 11.56 1.68 -27.90
CA PRO A 763 12.38 0.89 -28.83
C PRO A 763 11.75 -0.45 -29.22
N PHE A 764 10.79 -0.94 -28.44
CA PHE A 764 10.15 -2.24 -28.66
C PHE A 764 9.15 -2.19 -29.81
N LYS A 765 9.32 -3.09 -30.79
CA LYS A 765 8.30 -3.35 -31.81
C LYS A 765 7.10 -4.07 -31.21
N THR A 766 5.91 -3.82 -31.77
CA THR A 766 4.70 -4.62 -31.53
C THR A 766 4.97 -6.09 -31.83
N ASN A 767 4.81 -6.95 -30.82
CA ASN A 767 5.04 -8.39 -30.90
C ASN A 767 3.73 -9.15 -30.62
N GLU A 768 3.12 -9.69 -31.68
CA GLU A 768 1.82 -10.39 -31.63
C GLU A 768 1.83 -11.60 -30.68
N LYS A 769 3.00 -12.24 -30.45
CA LYS A 769 3.16 -13.36 -29.50
C LYS A 769 2.83 -12.95 -28.05
N TYR A 770 3.01 -11.68 -27.71
CA TYR A 770 2.74 -11.10 -26.39
C TYR A 770 1.57 -10.11 -26.42
N PHE A 771 0.77 -10.16 -27.49
CA PHE A 771 -0.50 -9.44 -27.66
C PHE A 771 -0.39 -7.93 -27.47
N ASP A 772 0.70 -7.33 -27.94
CA ASP A 772 0.99 -5.92 -27.71
C ASP A 772 -0.09 -4.98 -28.25
N PRO A 773 -0.39 -3.86 -27.55
CA PRO A 773 -1.19 -2.79 -28.13
C PRO A 773 -0.49 -2.21 -29.36
N ASP A 774 -1.22 -2.08 -30.47
CA ASP A 774 -0.75 -1.31 -31.61
C ASP A 774 -0.80 0.18 -31.27
N MET A 775 0.30 0.67 -30.70
CA MET A 775 0.45 2.06 -30.29
C MET A 775 0.33 3.07 -31.43
N SER A 776 0.46 2.65 -32.70
CA SER A 776 0.20 3.55 -33.84
C SER A 776 -1.28 3.94 -33.97
N LYS A 777 -2.20 3.15 -33.39
CA LYS A 777 -3.64 3.46 -33.30
C LYS A 777 -4.02 4.36 -32.11
N LYS A 778 -3.16 4.46 -31.09
CA LYS A 778 -3.44 5.24 -29.87
C LYS A 778 -3.10 6.72 -30.11
N SER A 779 -4.08 7.62 -29.93
CA SER A 779 -3.98 9.02 -30.39
C SER A 779 -2.80 9.82 -29.81
N ASP A 780 -2.41 9.51 -28.59
CA ASP A 780 -1.33 10.13 -27.81
C ASP A 780 -0.09 9.25 -27.66
N LYS A 781 -0.17 7.97 -28.05
CA LYS A 781 0.89 6.96 -27.97
C LYS A 781 1.56 6.87 -26.59
N THR A 782 0.79 7.02 -25.52
CA THR A 782 1.24 6.81 -24.14
C THR A 782 0.92 5.39 -23.65
N ALA A 783 1.67 4.89 -22.69
CA ALA A 783 1.45 3.59 -22.06
C ALA A 783 0.03 3.45 -21.48
N TRP A 784 -0.49 2.23 -21.48
CA TRP A 784 -1.71 1.88 -20.78
C TRP A 784 -1.43 1.53 -19.31
N ALA A 785 -2.27 1.97 -18.39
CA ALA A 785 -2.27 1.49 -17.02
C ALA A 785 -2.80 0.06 -16.97
N VAL A 786 -4.06 -0.13 -17.39
CA VAL A 786 -4.71 -1.44 -17.45
C VAL A 786 -5.39 -1.65 -18.80
N ARG A 787 -5.02 -2.71 -19.52
CA ARG A 787 -5.82 -3.25 -20.64
C ARG A 787 -6.50 -4.55 -20.22
N VAL A 788 -7.79 -4.70 -20.54
CA VAL A 788 -8.57 -5.93 -20.39
C VAL A 788 -9.13 -6.29 -21.77
N VAL A 789 -8.58 -7.34 -22.39
CA VAL A 789 -8.82 -7.68 -23.80
C VAL A 789 -9.25 -9.14 -23.92
N ASP A 790 -10.33 -9.42 -24.66
CA ASP A 790 -10.93 -10.75 -24.88
C ASP A 790 -11.17 -11.57 -23.59
N SER A 791 -11.28 -10.90 -22.44
CA SER A 791 -11.21 -11.50 -21.10
C SER A 791 -12.58 -11.62 -20.43
N SER A 792 -12.68 -12.40 -19.35
CA SER A 792 -13.94 -12.55 -18.61
C SER A 792 -13.75 -12.68 -17.09
N SER A 793 -14.74 -12.29 -16.28
CA SER A 793 -14.69 -12.49 -14.82
C SER A 793 -13.45 -11.83 -14.19
N ILE A 794 -13.34 -10.52 -14.40
CA ILE A 794 -12.22 -9.68 -13.93
C ILE A 794 -12.73 -8.76 -12.82
N TRP A 795 -12.07 -8.79 -11.66
CA TRP A 795 -12.56 -8.23 -10.40
C TRP A 795 -11.54 -7.27 -9.79
N SER A 796 -11.67 -5.97 -10.11
CA SER A 796 -10.84 -4.90 -9.55
C SER A 796 -11.51 -4.31 -8.31
N TYR A 797 -10.84 -4.35 -7.16
CA TYR A 797 -11.26 -3.72 -5.91
C TYR A 797 -10.20 -2.70 -5.47
N GLY A 798 -10.25 -1.53 -6.10
CA GLY A 798 -9.27 -0.47 -6.02
C GLY A 798 -8.25 -0.52 -7.17
N ALA A 799 -8.21 0.54 -7.98
CA ALA A 799 -7.16 0.75 -8.97
C ALA A 799 -6.75 2.23 -9.04
N GLY A 800 -5.49 2.53 -8.76
CA GLY A 800 -4.85 3.83 -8.91
C GLY A 800 -4.12 3.90 -10.25
N THR A 801 -4.54 4.80 -11.15
CA THR A 801 -4.04 4.83 -12.53
C THR A 801 -3.62 6.23 -12.95
N TYR A 802 -2.31 6.52 -12.94
CA TYR A 802 -1.82 7.89 -12.89
C TYR A 802 -0.96 8.31 -14.10
N SER A 803 -1.15 9.55 -14.53
CA SER A 803 -0.40 10.21 -15.59
C SER A 803 0.03 11.60 -15.13
N PHE A 804 1.31 11.77 -14.82
CA PHE A 804 1.83 13.00 -14.20
C PHE A 804 2.56 13.94 -15.15
N PHE A 805 2.94 13.49 -16.35
CA PHE A 805 3.87 14.20 -17.20
C PHE A 805 3.50 14.09 -18.68
N GLN A 806 3.99 15.07 -19.46
CA GLN A 806 4.20 14.97 -20.89
C GLN A 806 5.63 15.45 -21.15
N ASN A 807 6.55 14.53 -21.48
CA ASN A 807 7.99 14.83 -21.63
C ASN A 807 8.54 15.61 -20.42
N TYR A 808 8.40 15.04 -19.22
CA TYR A 808 8.71 15.65 -17.91
C TYR A 808 7.98 16.97 -17.58
N GLY A 809 7.07 17.45 -18.43
CA GLY A 809 6.27 18.66 -18.20
C GLY A 809 4.94 18.38 -17.49
N GLN A 810 4.74 18.93 -16.29
CA GLN A 810 3.52 18.74 -15.47
C GLN A 810 2.37 19.72 -15.77
N LYS A 811 2.44 20.54 -16.83
CA LYS A 811 1.37 21.52 -17.16
C LYS A 811 0.00 20.85 -17.34
N CYS A 812 0.00 19.62 -17.83
CA CYS A 812 -1.17 18.77 -18.04
C CYS A 812 -1.85 18.30 -16.74
N VAL A 813 -1.13 18.28 -15.60
CA VAL A 813 -1.66 17.83 -14.28
C VAL A 813 -2.75 18.75 -13.76
N THR A 814 -2.72 20.04 -14.13
CA THR A 814 -3.81 21.00 -13.84
C THR A 814 -4.93 20.91 -14.87
N GLY A 815 -4.62 20.61 -16.14
CA GLY A 815 -5.61 20.40 -17.21
C GLY A 815 -6.33 19.05 -17.18
N GLN A 816 -5.88 18.12 -16.33
CA GLN A 816 -6.32 16.72 -16.24
C GLN A 816 -6.15 15.93 -17.57
N ASN A 817 -5.10 16.24 -18.33
CA ASN A 817 -4.93 15.79 -19.71
C ASN A 817 -3.48 15.47 -20.09
N CYS A 818 -2.75 14.76 -19.21
CA CYS A 818 -1.41 14.25 -19.49
C CYS A 818 -1.45 13.08 -20.51
N GLN A 819 -2.52 12.28 -20.48
CA GLN A 819 -2.85 11.34 -21.55
C GLN A 819 -4.33 11.42 -21.96
N THR A 820 -4.67 10.89 -23.14
CA THR A 820 -6.05 10.83 -23.64
C THR A 820 -6.79 9.66 -23.01
N ASP A 821 -6.14 8.48 -23.00
CA ASP A 821 -6.71 7.21 -22.58
C ASP A 821 -5.72 6.48 -21.66
N ILE A 822 -6.21 5.90 -20.56
CA ILE A 822 -5.35 5.25 -19.53
C ILE A 822 -5.75 3.81 -19.20
N ASN A 823 -7.04 3.48 -19.19
CA ASN A 823 -7.50 2.08 -19.10
C ASN A 823 -8.37 1.72 -20.30
N GLU A 824 -8.28 0.47 -20.74
CA GLU A 824 -9.05 -0.07 -21.86
C GLU A 824 -9.75 -1.37 -21.49
N VAL A 825 -11.00 -1.53 -21.94
CA VAL A 825 -11.75 -2.78 -21.84
C VAL A 825 -12.37 -3.12 -23.20
N GLU A 826 -11.81 -4.12 -23.87
CA GLU A 826 -12.12 -4.51 -25.26
C GLU A 826 -12.55 -5.99 -25.31
N ASN A 827 -13.58 -6.30 -26.11
CA ASN A 827 -14.12 -7.67 -26.35
C ASN A 827 -14.40 -8.53 -25.10
N SER A 828 -14.56 -7.91 -23.93
CA SER A 828 -14.61 -8.58 -22.63
C SER A 828 -16.02 -8.61 -22.03
N THR A 829 -16.23 -9.47 -21.03
CA THR A 829 -17.54 -9.68 -20.35
C THR A 829 -17.36 -9.89 -18.85
N ASN A 830 -18.36 -9.54 -18.03
CA ASN A 830 -18.27 -9.62 -16.56
C ASN A 830 -16.96 -9.00 -16.01
N VAL A 831 -16.66 -7.77 -16.47
CA VAL A 831 -15.51 -6.97 -16.03
C VAL A 831 -16.03 -5.92 -15.05
N ASN A 832 -15.59 -6.02 -13.79
CA ASN A 832 -16.14 -5.24 -12.68
C ASN A 832 -15.02 -4.47 -11.99
N PHE A 833 -15.07 -3.14 -12.05
CA PHE A 833 -14.16 -2.27 -11.30
C PHE A 833 -14.91 -1.52 -10.20
N PHE A 834 -14.44 -1.71 -8.97
CA PHE A 834 -14.92 -1.07 -7.76
C PHE A 834 -13.85 -0.10 -7.25
N GLY A 835 -14.11 1.22 -7.30
CA GLY A 835 -13.15 2.25 -6.89
C GLY A 835 -11.95 2.40 -7.84
N LEU A 836 -12.19 2.80 -9.09
CA LEU A 836 -11.14 3.24 -10.02
C LEU A 836 -10.84 4.72 -9.78
N SER A 837 -9.63 5.06 -9.33
CA SER A 837 -9.11 6.43 -9.23
C SER A 837 -8.04 6.68 -10.29
N SER A 838 -8.36 7.54 -11.28
CA SER A 838 -7.43 7.90 -12.36
C SER A 838 -6.89 9.32 -12.20
N LYS A 839 -5.64 9.58 -12.57
CA LYS A 839 -5.06 10.94 -12.53
C LYS A 839 -4.71 11.45 -13.93
N ALA A 840 -5.34 12.56 -14.31
CA ALA A 840 -5.03 13.38 -15.48
C ALA A 840 -4.99 12.61 -16.82
N SER A 841 -5.85 11.60 -16.96
CA SER A 841 -6.25 11.07 -18.28
C SER A 841 -7.62 11.64 -18.64
N VAL A 842 -7.84 12.03 -19.90
CA VAL A 842 -9.13 12.59 -20.34
C VAL A 842 -10.25 11.53 -20.18
N ASN A 843 -9.99 10.32 -20.66
CA ASN A 843 -10.82 9.14 -20.47
C ASN A 843 -10.22 8.27 -19.36
N MET A 844 -11.01 7.92 -18.35
CA MET A 844 -10.64 6.97 -17.28
C MET A 844 -10.70 5.52 -17.77
N ILE A 845 -11.68 5.22 -18.63
CA ILE A 845 -11.91 3.91 -19.26
C ILE A 845 -12.33 4.16 -20.71
N THR A 846 -11.72 3.45 -21.65
CA THR A 846 -11.99 3.49 -23.09
C THR A 846 -12.29 2.08 -23.63
N SER A 847 -13.01 2.01 -24.74
CA SER A 847 -13.28 0.76 -25.47
C SER A 847 -13.43 1.07 -26.97
N GLY A 848 -12.65 0.40 -27.83
CA GLY A 848 -12.66 0.65 -29.27
C GLY A 848 -12.38 2.10 -29.65
N GLY A 849 -11.50 2.79 -28.91
CA GLY A 849 -11.20 4.22 -29.09
C GLY A 849 -12.28 5.20 -28.61
N LYS A 850 -13.36 4.72 -27.95
CA LYS A 850 -14.40 5.55 -27.34
C LYS A 850 -14.28 5.56 -25.81
N GLY A 851 -14.14 6.75 -25.21
CA GLY A 851 -14.24 6.94 -23.78
C GLY A 851 -15.61 6.51 -23.23
N LEU A 852 -15.61 5.65 -22.21
CA LEU A 852 -16.79 5.18 -21.48
C LEU A 852 -17.01 5.96 -20.16
N ALA A 853 -15.93 6.45 -19.55
CA ALA A 853 -15.95 7.33 -18.38
C ALA A 853 -14.84 8.38 -18.51
N THR A 854 -15.10 9.64 -18.14
CA THR A 854 -14.15 10.76 -18.27
C THR A 854 -13.72 11.30 -16.90
N ASP A 855 -12.54 11.92 -16.81
CA ASP A 855 -12.07 12.56 -15.57
C ASP A 855 -12.97 13.72 -15.15
N LYS A 856 -13.36 14.56 -16.13
CA LYS A 856 -14.27 15.70 -15.98
C LYS A 856 -15.60 15.29 -15.33
N ASP A 857 -16.13 14.13 -15.68
CA ASP A 857 -17.40 13.60 -15.17
C ASP A 857 -17.33 13.05 -13.74
N ASN A 858 -16.12 12.82 -13.22
CA ASN A 858 -15.86 12.02 -12.04
C ASN A 858 -14.81 12.67 -11.11
N ARG A 859 -14.71 14.01 -11.12
CA ARG A 859 -13.71 14.76 -10.34
C ARG A 859 -13.78 14.47 -8.83
N SER A 860 -12.65 14.02 -8.30
CA SER A 860 -12.36 13.84 -6.87
C SER A 860 -11.33 14.87 -6.40
N ASN A 861 -10.76 14.68 -5.22
CA ASN A 861 -9.86 15.61 -4.51
C ASN A 861 -8.61 15.99 -5.32
N PHE A 862 -8.03 15.02 -6.03
CA PHE A 862 -6.86 15.21 -6.87
C PHE A 862 -6.96 14.39 -8.15
N CYS A 863 -7.32 13.12 -8.02
CA CYS A 863 -7.75 12.22 -9.10
C CYS A 863 -9.18 12.55 -9.60
N SER A 864 -9.63 11.84 -10.61
CA SER A 864 -11.03 11.47 -10.79
C SER A 864 -11.26 10.07 -10.22
N THR A 865 -12.47 9.79 -9.74
CA THR A 865 -12.84 8.56 -9.04
C THR A 865 -14.19 8.05 -9.51
N LEU A 866 -14.23 6.80 -9.98
CA LEU A 866 -15.44 6.08 -10.39
C LEU A 866 -15.68 4.93 -9.39
N ALA A 867 -16.87 4.89 -8.79
CA ALA A 867 -17.18 3.92 -7.75
C ALA A 867 -17.47 2.54 -8.34
N ILE A 868 -18.24 2.47 -9.44
CA ILE A 868 -18.54 1.22 -10.15
C ILE A 868 -18.38 1.42 -11.66
N PHE A 869 -17.60 0.54 -12.29
CA PHE A 869 -17.75 0.18 -13.70
C PHE A 869 -18.13 -1.29 -13.81
N ALA A 870 -19.11 -1.62 -14.66
CA ALA A 870 -19.53 -3.00 -14.91
C ALA A 870 -19.79 -3.24 -16.41
N GLN A 871 -19.18 -4.29 -16.95
CA GLN A 871 -19.62 -4.94 -18.19
C GLN A 871 -20.49 -6.17 -17.87
N PRO A 872 -21.57 -6.40 -18.62
CA PRO A 872 -22.41 -7.60 -18.50
C PRO A 872 -21.69 -8.89 -18.95
#